data_AF-A0A9W6UPD8-F1
#
_entry.id   AF-A0A9W6UPD8-F1
#
_cell.length_a   1.000
_cell.length_b   1.000
_cell.length_c   1.000
_cell.angle_alpha   90.00
_cell.angle_beta   90.00
_cell.angle_gamma   90.00
#
_symmetry.space_group_name_H-M   'P 1'
#
loop_
_entity.id
_entity.type
_entity.pdbx_description
1 polymer ?
#
loop_
_entity_poly.entity_id
_entity_poly.type
_entity_poly.pdbx_seq_one_letter_code
_entity_poly.pdbx_strand_id
1 'polypeptide(L)'
;MPVSVHMFPGQGDFPVQVLHRAAARDAALRRALLAVYEEIDATAEIGPLPSPADLLLGERPPGGRELAQGSVGLPQLAQYGAAVAWQRVLAERHGPPDALLAVSFGELAALTAAGAWTVGAGASAAYGLARVLAGAPGALALIGCGEERAGRLAARAGGGRVVVGCVNGPRECVLGGPPEQLAAVERLAAEQGLTAVRLHLPFGSHHPELGAQRQQFETLLRNGPPIRPPAVPVYSAVAGRRYAPAEDLAARAADCLVRPAHLPRILALLAAHGHTDYHEAGPGSALGRNAADCLRGTGARVSGTAADDTPTPRTTRGITVEQEPRETKETEPREPGEPRESRESEESREQGEPREPGRTLEELLHGRHHPGYLPRLHRALARHPYRVAEAPSEREPYLYRRLRALLRALPAAAELHADADALAAALAWATVADPRLGMTVVTQGVLGQGSLLRLAGGPERVRSELDAVDAGALRIGYLVTEAGRASSHLGAGTVAEFQPGEREFVLRTPEGADAKFGGVPQYPGPRGAVVIARAVDAAGREGGVFAFLVELADHDGPRPGVTLSPPVPVGALPLSYHRVRFDGVRVPEAHWLRDDADLDGHGRLHDPRTPADRLRRTLAVGQDLWGVLPTALAALARQSAVLAVRHSRHRETRAALAPGTPLLAHRSQQRALLGALADAFALSCAAARARELLAAARESDTAGAESGFAPWAAVSRPLSAYKAHCADEAERIVADCQRRCGHAGLADGNRLAGYHGFARSFDPAGGDSRLIRYDLGRALLDETAPGGPPPLTTDLADPGWWPAVLARHQHTLTNWLRRATTRPPGGGATPFETWNPLLDRAAELGATYAARLAAEDLPRALATLPPDEATTALAHLAALRAADRLAGPLLRHRTLTPGELAGLENALERGYDRLLPHLDRVERAFAFPDEIV
;
A
#
# COMPACT_ATOMS: atom_id res chain seq x y z
N MET A 1 -2.03 -47.28 -9.10
CA MET A 1 -2.73 -46.33 -9.99
C MET A 1 -1.74 -45.91 -11.08
N PRO A 2 -2.08 -45.11 -12.11
CA PRO A 2 -1.04 -44.31 -12.79
C PRO A 2 -0.23 -43.54 -11.75
N VAL A 3 1.09 -43.40 -11.98
CA VAL A 3 2.01 -42.71 -11.06
C VAL A 3 2.59 -41.52 -11.82
N SER A 4 2.31 -40.30 -11.33
CA SER A 4 2.42 -39.07 -12.09
C SER A 4 3.70 -38.28 -11.82
N VAL A 5 4.15 -37.54 -12.84
CA VAL A 5 5.35 -36.70 -12.82
C VAL A 5 5.04 -35.34 -13.43
N HIS A 6 5.23 -34.27 -12.66
CA HIS A 6 5.19 -32.91 -13.19
C HIS A 6 6.63 -32.48 -13.57
N MET A 7 6.82 -32.11 -14.83
CA MET A 7 8.13 -31.89 -15.45
C MET A 7 8.39 -30.39 -15.69
N PHE A 8 9.46 -29.84 -15.12
CA PHE A 8 9.79 -28.41 -15.19
C PHE A 8 10.86 -28.13 -16.26
N PRO A 9 10.56 -27.31 -17.28
CA PRO A 9 11.49 -27.00 -18.36
C PRO A 9 12.60 -26.04 -17.95
N GLY A 10 13.81 -26.30 -18.48
CA GLY A 10 14.97 -25.42 -18.37
C GLY A 10 14.83 -24.13 -19.17
N GLN A 11 15.76 -23.19 -18.98
CA GLN A 11 15.67 -21.87 -19.61
C GLN A 11 15.94 -21.94 -21.12
N GLY A 12 15.13 -21.22 -21.91
CA GLY A 12 15.23 -21.15 -23.37
C GLY A 12 14.23 -20.12 -23.94
N ASP A 13 13.95 -20.21 -25.24
CA ASP A 13 13.04 -19.29 -25.94
C ASP A 13 11.59 -19.40 -25.40
N PHE A 14 11.19 -18.44 -24.55
CA PHE A 14 9.93 -18.50 -23.81
C PHE A 14 8.70 -18.11 -24.67
N PRO A 15 7.68 -18.99 -24.80
CA PRO A 15 6.58 -18.79 -25.76
C PRO A 15 5.45 -17.92 -25.19
N VAL A 16 5.73 -16.63 -24.93
CA VAL A 16 4.80 -15.62 -24.37
C VAL A 16 3.40 -15.68 -25.02
N GLN A 17 3.35 -15.72 -26.35
CA GLN A 17 2.11 -15.71 -27.12
C GLN A 17 1.29 -17.01 -27.00
N VAL A 18 1.89 -18.12 -26.57
CA VAL A 18 1.18 -19.36 -26.23
C VAL A 18 0.60 -19.24 -24.81
N LEU A 19 1.40 -18.78 -23.85
CA LEU A 19 0.96 -18.54 -22.47
C LEU A 19 -0.24 -17.58 -22.42
N HIS A 20 -0.16 -16.45 -23.12
CA HIS A 20 -1.22 -15.45 -23.15
C HIS A 20 -2.53 -16.02 -23.73
N ARG A 21 -2.46 -16.74 -24.86
CA ARG A 21 -3.65 -17.38 -25.46
C ARG A 21 -4.21 -18.52 -24.61
N ALA A 22 -3.39 -19.22 -23.84
CA ALA A 22 -3.86 -20.21 -22.86
C ALA A 22 -4.60 -19.50 -21.71
N ALA A 23 -3.98 -18.49 -21.09
CA ALA A 23 -4.60 -17.72 -20.00
C ALA A 23 -5.89 -16.97 -20.41
N ALA A 24 -6.03 -16.60 -21.69
CA ALA A 24 -7.27 -16.03 -22.23
C ALA A 24 -8.42 -17.05 -22.39
N ARG A 25 -8.11 -18.35 -22.45
CA ARG A 25 -9.09 -19.45 -22.62
C ARG A 25 -9.33 -20.24 -21.33
N ASP A 26 -8.36 -20.24 -20.42
CA ASP A 26 -8.32 -21.09 -19.24
C ASP A 26 -8.37 -20.22 -17.97
N ALA A 27 -9.55 -20.14 -17.36
CA ALA A 27 -9.77 -19.32 -16.17
C ALA A 27 -8.97 -19.81 -14.95
N ALA A 28 -8.73 -21.12 -14.82
CA ALA A 28 -7.91 -21.67 -13.73
C ALA A 28 -6.45 -21.24 -13.89
N LEU A 29 -5.90 -21.38 -15.10
CA LEU A 29 -4.56 -20.89 -15.44
C LEU A 29 -4.43 -19.38 -15.26
N ARG A 30 -5.45 -18.59 -15.66
CA ARG A 30 -5.42 -17.13 -15.46
C ARG A 30 -5.37 -16.76 -13.98
N ARG A 31 -6.17 -17.40 -13.13
CA ARG A 31 -6.11 -17.22 -11.66
C ARG A 31 -4.74 -17.63 -11.11
N ALA A 32 -4.23 -18.80 -11.50
CA ALA A 32 -2.95 -19.31 -11.04
C ALA A 32 -1.78 -18.40 -11.42
N LEU A 33 -1.73 -17.90 -12.66
CA LEU A 33 -0.71 -16.96 -13.12
C LEU A 33 -0.79 -15.63 -12.36
N LEU A 34 -1.99 -15.06 -12.20
CA LEU A 34 -2.16 -13.81 -11.44
C LEU A 34 -1.70 -13.96 -9.98
N ALA A 35 -2.08 -15.05 -9.31
CA ALA A 35 -1.67 -15.30 -7.93
C ALA A 35 -0.16 -15.54 -7.79
N VAL A 36 0.44 -16.35 -8.67
CA VAL A 36 1.89 -16.64 -8.63
C VAL A 36 2.72 -15.39 -8.95
N TYR A 37 2.31 -14.59 -9.93
CA TYR A 37 3.00 -13.34 -10.22
C TYR A 37 2.76 -12.26 -9.15
N GLU A 38 1.61 -12.26 -8.46
CA GLU A 38 1.39 -11.41 -7.28
C GLU A 38 2.30 -11.80 -6.09
N GLU A 39 2.54 -13.09 -5.86
CA GLU A 39 3.54 -13.56 -4.89
C GLU A 39 4.98 -13.20 -5.32
N ILE A 40 5.28 -13.17 -6.63
CA ILE A 40 6.57 -12.70 -7.15
C ILE A 40 6.72 -11.19 -6.94
N ASP A 41 5.74 -10.38 -7.36
CA ASP A 41 5.75 -8.92 -7.21
C ASP A 41 5.77 -8.47 -5.74
N ALA A 42 5.28 -9.32 -4.82
CA ALA A 42 5.37 -9.11 -3.37
C ALA A 42 6.79 -9.20 -2.80
N THR A 43 7.73 -9.83 -3.53
CA THR A 43 9.05 -10.18 -3.01
C THR A 43 9.95 -8.94 -2.89
N ALA A 44 10.64 -8.82 -1.75
CA ALA A 44 11.39 -7.62 -1.36
C ALA A 44 12.81 -7.59 -1.94
N GLU A 45 13.37 -8.75 -2.21
CA GLU A 45 14.71 -9.02 -2.74
C GLU A 45 14.79 -8.81 -4.27
N ILE A 46 13.62 -8.76 -4.93
CA ILE A 46 13.52 -8.46 -6.36
C ILE A 46 13.60 -6.94 -6.56
N GLY A 47 14.34 -6.51 -7.58
CA GLY A 47 14.51 -5.09 -7.91
C GLY A 47 13.23 -4.37 -8.38
N PRO A 48 13.36 -3.10 -8.83
CA PRO A 48 12.27 -2.34 -9.43
C PRO A 48 12.02 -2.79 -10.89
N LEU A 49 11.65 -4.05 -11.08
CA LEU A 49 11.27 -4.61 -12.37
C LEU A 49 9.78 -4.34 -12.68
N PRO A 50 9.39 -4.29 -13.97
CA PRO A 50 7.99 -4.39 -14.37
C PRO A 50 7.34 -5.69 -13.87
N SER A 51 6.07 -5.63 -13.49
CA SER A 51 5.30 -6.81 -13.10
C SER A 51 5.22 -7.81 -14.27
N PRO A 52 5.60 -9.09 -14.08
CA PRO A 52 5.39 -10.11 -15.11
C PRO A 52 3.90 -10.36 -15.39
N ALA A 53 3.00 -10.09 -14.45
CA ALA A 53 1.55 -10.17 -14.67
C ALA A 53 1.08 -9.11 -15.67
N ASP A 54 1.39 -7.83 -15.43
CA ASP A 54 1.06 -6.73 -16.37
C ASP A 54 1.63 -7.02 -17.76
N LEU A 55 2.89 -7.46 -17.82
CA LEU A 55 3.63 -7.65 -19.06
C LEU A 55 3.10 -8.82 -19.90
N LEU A 56 2.74 -9.95 -19.28
CA LEU A 56 2.36 -11.17 -20.00
C LEU A 56 0.86 -11.33 -20.20
N LEU A 57 0.04 -10.67 -19.35
CA LEU A 57 -1.42 -10.80 -19.32
C LEU A 57 -2.16 -9.49 -19.69
N GLY A 58 -1.45 -8.39 -19.89
CA GLY A 58 -2.00 -7.14 -20.44
C GLY A 58 -2.37 -7.22 -21.93
N GLU A 59 -2.95 -6.15 -22.47
CA GLU A 59 -3.52 -6.13 -23.85
C GLU A 59 -2.52 -6.43 -24.97
N ARG A 60 -1.23 -6.12 -24.76
CA ARG A 60 -0.16 -6.22 -25.75
C ARG A 60 1.07 -6.87 -25.12
N PRO A 61 1.05 -8.21 -24.92
CA PRO A 61 2.19 -8.92 -24.35
C PRO A 61 3.37 -8.96 -25.35
N PRO A 62 4.62 -8.93 -24.87
CA PRO A 62 5.80 -8.79 -25.71
C PRO A 62 6.05 -10.02 -26.60
N GLY A 63 6.93 -9.86 -27.57
CA GLY A 63 7.56 -11.01 -28.24
C GLY A 63 8.45 -11.80 -27.28
N GLY A 64 8.63 -13.11 -27.51
CA GLY A 64 9.56 -13.92 -26.71
C GLY A 64 11.01 -13.40 -26.77
N ARG A 65 11.43 -12.91 -27.95
CA ARG A 65 12.73 -12.23 -28.16
C ARG A 65 12.83 -10.90 -27.40
N GLU A 66 11.75 -10.13 -27.36
CA GLU A 66 11.68 -8.84 -26.67
C GLU A 66 11.77 -9.03 -25.15
N LEU A 67 11.05 -10.01 -24.60
CA LEU A 67 11.17 -10.39 -23.19
C LEU A 67 12.60 -10.87 -22.84
N ALA A 68 13.23 -11.65 -23.72
CA ALA A 68 14.62 -12.10 -23.55
C ALA A 68 15.66 -10.97 -23.63
N GLN A 69 15.31 -9.83 -24.24
CA GLN A 69 16.11 -8.61 -24.30
C GLN A 69 15.74 -7.59 -23.20
N GLY A 70 14.76 -7.91 -22.34
CA GLY A 70 14.32 -7.07 -21.24
C GLY A 70 15.30 -7.02 -20.05
N SER A 71 14.93 -6.24 -19.04
CA SER A 71 15.72 -6.02 -17.81
C SER A 71 16.14 -7.34 -17.14
N VAL A 72 17.39 -7.41 -16.67
CA VAL A 72 17.99 -8.59 -16.03
C VAL A 72 17.07 -9.20 -14.97
N GLY A 73 16.73 -10.48 -15.15
CA GLY A 73 15.86 -11.24 -14.25
C GLY A 73 14.38 -11.25 -14.62
N LEU A 74 13.89 -10.31 -15.43
CA LEU A 74 12.50 -10.28 -15.89
C LEU A 74 12.11 -11.54 -16.71
N PRO A 75 12.90 -12.01 -17.71
CA PRO A 75 12.60 -13.28 -18.40
C PRO A 75 12.68 -14.51 -17.46
N GLN A 76 13.59 -14.53 -16.48
CA GLN A 76 13.66 -15.62 -15.50
C GLN A 76 12.43 -15.67 -14.60
N LEU A 77 11.98 -14.52 -14.07
CA LEU A 77 10.79 -14.42 -13.23
C LEU A 77 9.51 -14.77 -14.00
N ALA A 78 9.41 -14.36 -15.26
CA ALA A 78 8.36 -14.77 -16.19
C ALA A 78 8.33 -16.31 -16.38
N GLN A 79 9.47 -16.94 -16.69
CA GLN A 79 9.51 -18.39 -16.90
C GLN A 79 9.24 -19.17 -15.61
N TYR A 80 9.82 -18.76 -14.49
CA TYR A 80 9.62 -19.37 -13.18
C TYR A 80 8.14 -19.29 -12.74
N GLY A 81 7.54 -18.10 -12.80
CA GLY A 81 6.14 -17.91 -12.40
C GLY A 81 5.16 -18.67 -13.30
N ALA A 82 5.40 -18.71 -14.61
CA ALA A 82 4.60 -19.53 -15.52
C ALA A 82 4.68 -21.02 -15.17
N ALA A 83 5.86 -21.55 -14.85
CA ALA A 83 6.03 -22.97 -14.53
C ALA A 83 5.35 -23.36 -13.21
N VAL A 84 5.47 -22.53 -12.16
CA VAL A 84 4.79 -22.75 -10.88
C VAL A 84 3.26 -22.62 -11.04
N ALA A 85 2.77 -21.64 -11.81
CA ALA A 85 1.34 -21.50 -12.10
C ALA A 85 0.78 -22.70 -12.88
N TRP A 86 1.51 -23.22 -13.88
CA TRP A 86 1.12 -24.43 -14.59
C TRP A 86 1.10 -25.67 -13.69
N GLN A 87 2.07 -25.82 -12.77
CA GLN A 87 2.02 -26.93 -11.81
C GLN A 87 0.81 -26.84 -10.88
N ARG A 88 0.40 -25.65 -10.43
CA ARG A 88 -0.83 -25.47 -9.64
C ARG A 88 -2.07 -25.95 -10.41
N VAL A 89 -2.19 -25.62 -11.70
CA VAL A 89 -3.29 -26.08 -12.58
C VAL A 89 -3.24 -27.58 -12.84
N LEU A 90 -2.05 -28.16 -13.05
CA LEU A 90 -1.91 -29.61 -13.21
C LEU A 90 -2.33 -30.35 -11.93
N ALA A 91 -1.99 -29.82 -10.75
CA ALA A 91 -2.41 -30.39 -9.47
C ALA A 91 -3.93 -30.27 -9.24
N GLU A 92 -4.55 -29.15 -9.66
CA GLU A 92 -6.02 -28.97 -9.65
C GLU A 92 -6.74 -29.99 -10.55
N ARG A 93 -6.11 -30.43 -11.65
CA ARG A 93 -6.73 -31.32 -12.67
C ARG A 93 -6.44 -32.80 -12.51
N HIS A 94 -5.27 -33.15 -12.00
CA HIS A 94 -4.75 -34.53 -11.98
C HIS A 94 -4.39 -35.03 -10.57
N GLY A 95 -4.55 -34.18 -9.55
CA GLY A 95 -4.12 -34.45 -8.19
C GLY A 95 -2.65 -34.10 -7.95
N PRO A 96 -2.17 -34.20 -6.69
CA PRO A 96 -0.77 -33.96 -6.37
C PRO A 96 0.14 -34.97 -7.09
N PRO A 97 1.31 -34.56 -7.61
CA PRO A 97 2.21 -35.45 -8.32
C PRO A 97 3.00 -36.37 -7.38
N ASP A 98 3.21 -37.63 -7.79
CA ASP A 98 4.05 -38.59 -7.05
C ASP A 98 5.54 -38.24 -7.09
N ALA A 99 5.98 -37.53 -8.14
CA ALA A 99 7.32 -36.97 -8.25
C ALA A 99 7.36 -35.70 -9.12
N LEU A 100 8.41 -34.90 -8.95
CA LEU A 100 8.74 -33.78 -9.83
C LEU A 100 10.02 -34.10 -10.61
N LEU A 101 10.02 -33.83 -11.91
CA LEU A 101 11.23 -33.86 -12.74
C LEU A 101 11.67 -32.43 -13.03
N ALA A 102 12.94 -32.13 -12.80
CA ALA A 102 13.51 -30.81 -13.03
C ALA A 102 14.67 -30.84 -14.03
N VAL A 103 14.66 -29.91 -14.97
CA VAL A 103 15.71 -29.73 -15.98
C VAL A 103 16.31 -28.33 -15.85
N SER A 104 17.60 -28.23 -15.47
CA SER A 104 18.32 -26.96 -15.40
C SER A 104 17.56 -25.93 -14.54
N PHE A 105 17.36 -24.70 -15.04
CA PHE A 105 16.55 -23.63 -14.41
C PHE A 105 15.19 -24.08 -13.83
N GLY A 106 14.57 -25.12 -14.40
CA GLY A 106 13.34 -25.73 -13.87
C GLY A 106 13.46 -26.28 -12.44
N GLU A 107 14.67 -26.50 -11.93
CA GLU A 107 14.95 -26.91 -10.54
C GLU A 107 14.43 -25.90 -9.52
N LEU A 108 14.45 -24.60 -9.83
CA LEU A 108 13.92 -23.58 -8.92
C LEU A 108 12.40 -23.68 -8.78
N ALA A 109 11.69 -23.86 -9.89
CA ALA A 109 10.24 -24.05 -9.89
C ALA A 109 9.82 -25.41 -9.29
N ALA A 110 10.60 -26.47 -9.51
CA ALA A 110 10.37 -27.78 -8.92
C ALA A 110 10.56 -27.77 -7.39
N LEU A 111 11.60 -27.11 -6.87
CA LEU A 111 11.82 -26.99 -5.43
C LEU A 111 10.68 -26.20 -4.76
N THR A 112 10.23 -25.10 -5.36
CA THR A 112 9.02 -24.38 -4.90
C THR A 112 7.78 -25.29 -4.92
N ALA A 113 7.53 -26.01 -6.02
CA ALA A 113 6.37 -26.90 -6.14
C ALA A 113 6.39 -28.11 -5.19
N ALA A 114 7.58 -28.53 -4.73
CA ALA A 114 7.74 -29.54 -3.68
C ALA A 114 7.66 -28.96 -2.25
N GLY A 115 7.36 -27.68 -2.07
CA GLY A 115 7.29 -27.02 -0.77
C GLY A 115 8.65 -26.74 -0.11
N ALA A 116 9.76 -26.94 -0.83
CA ALA A 116 11.09 -26.59 -0.35
C ALA A 116 11.28 -25.06 -0.23
N TRP A 117 10.52 -24.29 -1.02
CA TRP A 117 10.44 -22.83 -0.99
C TRP A 117 8.99 -22.33 -1.11
N THR A 118 8.75 -21.10 -0.64
CA THR A 118 7.57 -20.31 -1.06
C THR A 118 7.79 -19.76 -2.48
N VAL A 119 6.73 -19.27 -3.12
CA VAL A 119 6.85 -18.69 -4.47
C VAL A 119 7.84 -17.53 -4.50
N GLY A 120 7.78 -16.61 -3.53
CA GLY A 120 8.73 -15.50 -3.42
C GLY A 120 10.18 -15.91 -3.12
N ALA A 121 10.39 -16.99 -2.35
CA ALA A 121 11.73 -17.51 -2.09
C ALA A 121 12.39 -18.08 -3.36
N GLY A 122 11.68 -18.92 -4.12
CA GLY A 122 12.18 -19.40 -5.42
C GLY A 122 12.27 -18.29 -6.48
N ALA A 123 11.47 -17.22 -6.37
CA ALA A 123 11.58 -16.03 -7.21
C ALA A 123 12.86 -15.23 -6.91
N SER A 124 13.22 -15.09 -5.63
CA SER A 124 14.49 -14.51 -5.20
C SER A 124 15.68 -15.31 -5.72
N ALA A 125 15.60 -16.65 -5.69
CA ALA A 125 16.59 -17.52 -6.30
C ALA A 125 16.70 -17.32 -7.83
N ALA A 126 15.57 -17.25 -8.54
CA ALA A 126 15.54 -17.04 -10.00
C ALA A 126 16.10 -15.66 -10.40
N TYR A 127 15.78 -14.61 -9.64
CA TYR A 127 16.32 -13.26 -9.82
C TYR A 127 17.81 -13.19 -9.49
N GLY A 128 18.24 -13.85 -8.41
CA GLY A 128 19.65 -13.96 -8.03
C GLY A 128 20.50 -14.67 -9.08
N LEU A 129 20.02 -15.80 -9.61
CA LEU A 129 20.65 -16.53 -10.70
C LEU A 129 20.82 -15.67 -11.96
N ALA A 130 19.78 -14.92 -12.33
CA ALA A 130 19.83 -14.00 -13.46
C ALA A 130 20.87 -12.89 -13.29
N ARG A 131 21.01 -12.34 -12.07
CA ARG A 131 22.04 -11.33 -11.76
C ARG A 131 23.46 -11.89 -11.81
N VAL A 132 23.67 -13.12 -11.35
CA VAL A 132 24.97 -13.81 -11.46
C VAL A 132 25.33 -14.10 -12.92
N LEU A 133 24.37 -14.56 -13.72
CA LEU A 133 24.56 -14.87 -15.14
C LEU A 133 24.72 -13.64 -16.03
N ALA A 134 24.19 -12.46 -15.65
CA ALA A 134 24.38 -11.22 -16.41
C ALA A 134 25.85 -10.76 -16.49
N GLY A 135 26.73 -11.26 -15.61
CA GLY A 135 28.18 -11.06 -15.67
C GLY A 135 28.96 -12.21 -16.32
N ALA A 136 28.30 -13.17 -16.98
CA ALA A 136 28.90 -14.43 -17.42
C ALA A 136 28.90 -14.57 -18.97
N PRO A 137 29.97 -14.14 -19.66
CA PRO A 137 30.02 -14.18 -21.12
C PRO A 137 30.07 -15.62 -21.65
N GLY A 138 29.15 -15.95 -22.55
CA GLY A 138 29.04 -17.25 -23.20
C GLY A 138 27.75 -17.32 -24.03
N ALA A 139 27.55 -18.43 -24.74
CA ALA A 139 26.30 -18.70 -25.45
C ALA A 139 25.97 -20.19 -25.44
N LEU A 140 24.77 -20.53 -25.93
CA LEU A 140 24.25 -21.89 -26.06
C LEU A 140 23.69 -22.11 -27.47
N ALA A 141 23.98 -23.26 -28.08
CA ALA A 141 23.45 -23.67 -29.39
C ALA A 141 22.86 -25.08 -29.32
N LEU A 142 21.60 -25.23 -29.75
CA LEU A 142 20.91 -26.51 -29.90
C LEU A 142 21.34 -27.17 -31.21
N ILE A 143 21.80 -28.43 -31.14
CA ILE A 143 22.26 -29.24 -32.27
C ILE A 143 21.37 -30.50 -32.38
N GLY A 144 20.88 -30.76 -33.59
CA GLY A 144 20.02 -31.91 -33.92
C GLY A 144 20.76 -33.25 -34.00
N CYS A 145 21.53 -33.60 -32.98
CA CYS A 145 22.14 -34.94 -32.85
C CYS A 145 22.30 -35.35 -31.37
N GLY A 146 22.49 -36.66 -31.13
CA GLY A 146 22.78 -37.20 -29.80
C GLY A 146 24.20 -36.90 -29.31
N GLU A 147 24.39 -37.08 -27.99
CA GLU A 147 25.56 -36.67 -27.20
C GLU A 147 26.92 -36.99 -27.84
N GLU A 148 27.11 -38.25 -28.26
CA GLU A 148 28.38 -38.74 -28.82
C GLU A 148 28.79 -38.00 -30.11
N ARG A 149 27.81 -37.58 -30.95
CA ARG A 149 28.05 -36.77 -32.15
C ARG A 149 28.19 -35.28 -31.81
N ALA A 150 27.47 -34.79 -30.81
CA ALA A 150 27.60 -33.42 -30.31
C ALA A 150 29.00 -33.19 -29.69
N GLY A 151 29.53 -34.15 -28.93
CA GLY A 151 30.88 -34.14 -28.39
C GLY A 151 31.96 -34.12 -29.48
N ARG A 152 31.80 -34.91 -30.56
CA ARG A 152 32.69 -34.84 -31.74
C ARG A 152 32.67 -33.48 -32.43
N LEU A 153 31.52 -32.81 -32.51
CA LEU A 153 31.40 -31.45 -33.06
C LEU A 153 32.11 -30.43 -32.16
N ALA A 154 31.88 -30.49 -30.85
CA ALA A 154 32.52 -29.62 -29.86
C ALA A 154 34.06 -29.76 -29.89
N ALA A 155 34.58 -30.99 -29.93
CA ALA A 155 36.01 -31.26 -30.03
C ALA A 155 36.64 -30.71 -31.32
N ARG A 156 35.94 -30.83 -32.47
CA ARG A 156 36.40 -30.30 -33.76
C ARG A 156 36.33 -28.78 -33.90
N ALA A 157 35.59 -28.07 -33.03
CA ALA A 157 35.38 -26.63 -33.11
C ALA A 157 36.60 -25.77 -32.69
N GLY A 158 37.66 -26.39 -32.17
CA GLY A 158 38.97 -25.76 -32.00
C GLY A 158 39.12 -24.90 -30.75
N GLY A 159 39.36 -25.53 -29.59
CA GLY A 159 39.79 -24.81 -28.38
C GLY A 159 39.51 -25.50 -27.04
N GLY A 160 38.72 -26.58 -27.00
CA GLY A 160 38.38 -27.30 -25.77
C GLY A 160 37.40 -26.56 -24.85
N ARG A 161 36.96 -25.34 -25.21
CA ARG A 161 36.02 -24.50 -24.44
C ARG A 161 34.57 -24.62 -24.91
N VAL A 162 34.24 -25.64 -25.71
CA VAL A 162 32.87 -26.03 -26.03
C VAL A 162 32.56 -27.37 -25.40
N VAL A 163 31.45 -27.48 -24.68
CA VAL A 163 31.02 -28.70 -23.98
C VAL A 163 29.57 -29.05 -24.30
N VAL A 164 29.18 -30.32 -24.11
CA VAL A 164 27.77 -30.71 -24.07
C VAL A 164 27.19 -30.22 -22.74
N GLY A 165 26.34 -29.19 -22.81
CA GLY A 165 25.68 -28.59 -21.64
C GLY A 165 24.34 -29.27 -21.32
N CYS A 166 23.58 -29.66 -22.34
CA CYS A 166 22.38 -30.48 -22.15
C CYS A 166 22.34 -31.66 -23.14
N VAL A 167 21.98 -32.83 -22.65
CA VAL A 167 21.51 -33.95 -23.47
C VAL A 167 19.99 -33.99 -23.35
N ASN A 168 19.29 -33.43 -24.33
CA ASN A 168 17.83 -33.34 -24.32
C ASN A 168 17.19 -34.65 -24.79
N GLY A 169 17.82 -35.35 -25.74
CA GLY A 169 17.30 -36.61 -26.28
C GLY A 169 18.32 -37.35 -27.13
N PRO A 170 17.97 -38.53 -27.68
CA PRO A 170 18.85 -39.30 -28.57
C PRO A 170 19.20 -38.55 -29.87
N ARG A 171 18.49 -37.46 -30.17
CA ARG A 171 18.59 -36.67 -31.41
C ARG A 171 18.71 -35.16 -31.17
N GLU A 172 18.86 -34.70 -29.92
CA GLU A 172 18.95 -33.28 -29.58
C GLU A 172 19.87 -33.06 -28.37
N CYS A 173 20.85 -32.18 -28.53
CA CYS A 173 21.76 -31.72 -27.47
C CYS A 173 21.92 -30.20 -27.53
N VAL A 174 22.30 -29.58 -26.41
CA VAL A 174 22.71 -28.17 -26.36
C VAL A 174 24.20 -28.12 -26.06
N LEU A 175 24.97 -27.47 -26.93
CA LEU A 175 26.39 -27.18 -26.73
C LEU A 175 26.55 -25.77 -26.16
N GLY A 176 27.41 -25.62 -25.15
CA GLY A 176 27.73 -24.34 -24.51
C GLY A 176 29.20 -23.97 -24.67
N GLY A 177 29.50 -22.69 -24.83
CA GLY A 177 30.88 -22.19 -24.96
C GLY A 177 30.97 -20.76 -25.52
N PRO A 178 32.18 -20.31 -25.90
CA PRO A 178 32.39 -19.01 -26.53
C PRO A 178 31.62 -18.83 -27.84
N PRO A 179 31.02 -17.66 -28.13
CA PRO A 179 30.14 -17.47 -29.27
C PRO A 179 30.76 -17.80 -30.63
N GLU A 180 32.06 -17.53 -30.79
CA GLU A 180 32.87 -17.75 -32.00
C GLU A 180 33.24 -19.23 -32.21
N GLN A 181 33.45 -19.99 -31.13
CA GLN A 181 33.67 -21.44 -31.21
C GLN A 181 32.34 -22.17 -31.50
N LEU A 182 31.22 -21.71 -30.93
CA LEU A 182 29.90 -22.19 -31.31
C LEU A 182 29.55 -21.85 -32.77
N ALA A 183 30.06 -20.74 -33.33
CA ALA A 183 29.93 -20.47 -34.76
C ALA A 183 30.72 -21.47 -35.64
N ALA A 184 31.81 -22.07 -35.13
CA ALA A 184 32.51 -23.16 -35.79
C ALA A 184 31.71 -24.49 -35.70
N VAL A 185 31.13 -24.79 -34.54
CA VAL A 185 30.16 -25.90 -34.38
C VAL A 185 29.02 -25.80 -35.39
N GLU A 186 28.40 -24.63 -35.52
CA GLU A 186 27.26 -24.39 -36.42
C GLU A 186 27.62 -24.67 -37.89
N ARG A 187 28.82 -24.30 -38.34
CA ARG A 187 29.33 -24.66 -39.68
C ARG A 187 29.58 -26.17 -39.81
N LEU A 188 30.26 -26.79 -38.85
CA LEU A 188 30.55 -28.23 -38.84
C LEU A 188 29.28 -29.10 -38.75
N ALA A 189 28.19 -28.57 -38.21
CA ALA A 189 26.87 -29.17 -38.18
C ALA A 189 26.16 -29.03 -39.55
N ALA A 190 26.19 -27.84 -40.16
CA ALA A 190 25.62 -27.59 -41.49
C ALA A 190 26.31 -28.43 -42.59
N GLU A 191 27.65 -28.54 -42.57
CA GLU A 191 28.44 -29.46 -43.41
C GLU A 191 27.98 -30.93 -43.32
N GLN A 192 27.35 -31.29 -42.20
CA GLN A 192 26.88 -32.64 -41.88
C GLN A 192 25.37 -32.84 -42.04
N GLY A 193 24.65 -31.85 -42.58
CA GLY A 193 23.19 -31.88 -42.72
C GLY A 193 22.43 -31.85 -41.38
N LEU A 194 23.05 -31.35 -40.31
CA LEU A 194 22.45 -31.26 -38.99
C LEU A 194 21.86 -29.87 -38.75
N THR A 195 20.67 -29.84 -38.15
CA THR A 195 20.09 -28.60 -37.59
C THR A 195 20.99 -28.04 -36.49
N ALA A 196 21.30 -26.75 -36.56
CA ALA A 196 21.96 -26.01 -35.49
C ALA A 196 21.23 -24.66 -35.28
N VAL A 197 20.88 -24.34 -34.03
CA VAL A 197 20.12 -23.13 -33.67
C VAL A 197 20.71 -22.48 -32.43
N ARG A 198 21.13 -21.22 -32.55
CA ARG A 198 21.57 -20.39 -31.41
C ARG A 198 20.36 -20.03 -30.54
N LEU A 199 20.45 -20.27 -29.23
CA LEU A 199 19.38 -19.91 -28.28
C LEU A 199 19.43 -18.41 -27.95
N HIS A 200 18.27 -17.78 -27.71
CA HIS A 200 18.19 -16.33 -27.44
C HIS A 200 18.46 -16.00 -25.95
N LEU A 201 19.61 -16.43 -25.42
CA LEU A 201 20.05 -16.14 -24.05
C LEU A 201 21.37 -15.35 -24.04
N PRO A 202 21.49 -14.26 -23.24
CA PRO A 202 22.67 -13.39 -23.22
C PRO A 202 23.84 -13.92 -22.37
N PHE A 203 23.89 -15.22 -22.08
CA PHE A 203 24.87 -15.86 -21.19
C PHE A 203 25.05 -17.35 -21.56
N GLY A 204 26.11 -17.97 -21.02
CA GLY A 204 26.28 -19.43 -21.02
C GLY A 204 25.74 -20.08 -19.74
N SER A 205 25.49 -21.39 -19.77
CA SER A 205 25.22 -22.24 -18.60
C SER A 205 25.76 -23.66 -18.85
N HIS A 206 25.70 -24.53 -17.83
CA HIS A 206 26.22 -25.90 -17.89
C HIS A 206 27.69 -26.01 -18.34
N HIS A 207 28.54 -25.03 -17.98
CA HIS A 207 29.91 -24.92 -18.49
C HIS A 207 30.94 -24.88 -17.34
N PRO A 208 32.01 -25.70 -17.36
CA PRO A 208 32.98 -25.78 -16.27
C PRO A 208 33.64 -24.46 -15.86
N GLU A 209 33.77 -23.49 -16.77
CA GLU A 209 34.37 -22.18 -16.48
C GLU A 209 33.49 -21.31 -15.56
N LEU A 210 32.21 -21.63 -15.40
CA LEU A 210 31.26 -20.91 -14.55
C LEU A 210 31.41 -21.24 -13.05
N GLY A 211 32.57 -21.75 -12.62
CA GLY A 211 32.85 -22.13 -11.22
C GLY A 211 32.73 -20.96 -10.23
N ALA A 212 33.14 -19.75 -10.64
CA ALA A 212 32.98 -18.55 -9.81
C ALA A 212 31.50 -18.15 -9.66
N GLN A 213 30.74 -18.20 -10.75
CA GLN A 213 29.29 -17.95 -10.78
C GLN A 213 28.54 -19.00 -9.94
N ARG A 214 28.93 -20.28 -10.02
CA ARG A 214 28.42 -21.37 -9.17
C ARG A 214 28.59 -21.02 -7.69
N GLN A 215 29.79 -20.60 -7.28
CA GLN A 215 30.06 -20.22 -5.89
C GLN A 215 29.26 -18.97 -5.48
N GLN A 216 29.18 -17.94 -6.32
CA GLN A 216 28.37 -16.74 -6.06
C GLN A 216 26.88 -17.06 -5.87
N PHE A 217 26.31 -17.91 -6.72
CA PHE A 217 24.91 -18.30 -6.63
C PHE A 217 24.67 -19.23 -5.42
N GLU A 218 25.56 -20.17 -5.13
CA GLU A 218 25.51 -20.99 -3.91
C GLU A 218 25.51 -20.10 -2.65
N THR A 219 26.39 -19.10 -2.58
CA THR A 219 26.41 -18.12 -1.47
C THR A 219 25.11 -17.31 -1.40
N LEU A 220 24.53 -16.89 -2.53
CA LEU A 220 23.25 -16.19 -2.57
C LEU A 220 22.11 -17.06 -2.03
N LEU A 221 22.07 -18.35 -2.38
CA LEU A 221 21.07 -19.29 -1.88
C LEU A 221 21.23 -19.57 -0.37
N ARG A 222 22.47 -19.68 0.13
CA ARG A 222 22.76 -19.88 1.57
C ARG A 222 22.40 -18.67 2.43
N ASN A 223 22.53 -17.46 1.88
CA ASN A 223 22.19 -16.21 2.56
C ASN A 223 20.73 -15.76 2.32
N GLY A 224 19.96 -16.52 1.53
CA GLY A 224 18.56 -16.25 1.20
C GLY A 224 17.57 -16.99 2.10
N PRO A 225 16.27 -17.04 1.71
CA PRO A 225 15.26 -17.76 2.46
C PRO A 225 15.57 -19.27 2.56
N PRO A 226 15.40 -19.89 3.75
CA PRO A 226 15.87 -21.25 4.01
C PRO A 226 15.16 -22.29 3.14
N ILE A 227 15.94 -23.18 2.53
CA ILE A 227 15.44 -24.30 1.73
C ILE A 227 14.99 -25.42 2.66
N ARG A 228 13.72 -25.80 2.58
CA ARG A 228 13.13 -26.90 3.37
C ARG A 228 13.32 -28.25 2.68
N PRO A 229 13.31 -29.38 3.41
CA PRO A 229 13.23 -30.71 2.81
C PRO A 229 12.02 -30.82 1.85
N PRO A 230 12.19 -31.31 0.60
CA PRO A 230 11.09 -31.39 -0.36
C PRO A 230 10.02 -32.40 0.09
N ALA A 231 8.76 -31.96 0.18
CA ALA A 231 7.63 -32.81 0.53
C ALA A 231 7.25 -33.78 -0.61
N VAL A 232 7.55 -33.41 -1.86
CA VAL A 232 7.41 -34.26 -3.06
C VAL A 232 8.81 -34.69 -3.55
N PRO A 233 9.02 -35.96 -3.96
CA PRO A 233 10.28 -36.42 -4.55
C PRO A 233 10.73 -35.60 -5.76
N VAL A 234 11.85 -34.87 -5.65
CA VAL A 234 12.45 -34.12 -6.77
C VAL A 234 13.57 -34.92 -7.43
N TYR A 235 13.47 -35.08 -8.75
CA TYR A 235 14.46 -35.71 -9.63
C TYR A 235 15.12 -34.64 -10.50
N SER A 236 16.45 -34.52 -10.44
CA SER A 236 17.20 -33.53 -11.20
C SER A 236 17.94 -34.15 -12.38
N ALA A 237 17.77 -33.56 -13.57
CA ALA A 237 18.55 -33.90 -14.75
C ALA A 237 20.03 -33.52 -14.61
N VAL A 238 20.38 -32.57 -13.73
CA VAL A 238 21.77 -32.12 -13.46
C VAL A 238 22.44 -33.02 -12.42
N ALA A 239 21.72 -33.45 -11.39
CA ALA A 239 22.21 -34.46 -10.45
C ALA A 239 22.22 -35.88 -11.04
N GLY A 240 21.41 -36.13 -12.08
CA GLY A 240 21.24 -37.44 -12.71
C GLY A 240 20.56 -38.47 -11.80
N ARG A 241 19.87 -38.01 -10.74
CA ARG A 241 19.16 -38.81 -9.73
C ARG A 241 18.11 -37.99 -8.96
N ARG A 242 17.39 -38.64 -8.04
CA ARG A 242 16.56 -38.02 -7.00
C ARG A 242 17.43 -37.29 -5.95
N TYR A 243 16.93 -36.20 -5.38
CA TYR A 243 17.51 -35.53 -4.20
C TYR A 243 17.17 -36.27 -2.90
N ALA A 244 18.16 -36.38 -1.99
CA ALA A 244 17.96 -37.01 -0.69
C ALA A 244 17.35 -36.02 0.34
N PRO A 245 16.60 -36.48 1.35
CA PRO A 245 15.88 -35.58 2.28
C PRO A 245 16.77 -34.63 3.10
N ALA A 246 18.04 -34.99 3.30
CA ALA A 246 19.04 -34.21 4.05
C ALA A 246 20.18 -33.69 3.13
N GLU A 247 19.92 -33.54 1.83
CA GLU A 247 20.92 -33.07 0.88
C GLU A 247 21.05 -31.53 0.88
N ASP A 248 22.25 -31.02 0.64
CA ASP A 248 22.51 -29.59 0.50
C ASP A 248 21.93 -29.05 -0.83
N LEU A 249 20.67 -28.65 -0.77
CA LEU A 249 19.92 -28.14 -1.92
C LEU A 249 20.47 -26.80 -2.44
N ALA A 250 21.21 -26.02 -1.64
CA ALA A 250 21.83 -24.78 -2.10
C ALA A 250 23.03 -25.10 -3.02
N ALA A 251 23.90 -26.01 -2.58
CA ALA A 251 25.01 -26.51 -3.39
C ALA A 251 24.53 -27.29 -4.63
N ARG A 252 23.39 -28.00 -4.54
CA ARG A 252 22.81 -28.73 -5.68
C ARG A 252 22.14 -27.82 -6.71
N ALA A 253 21.28 -26.88 -6.29
CA ALA A 253 20.67 -25.93 -7.22
C ALA A 253 21.71 -25.06 -7.94
N ALA A 254 22.86 -24.78 -7.32
CA ALA A 254 23.97 -24.08 -7.95
C ALA A 254 24.74 -24.93 -8.99
N ASP A 255 24.72 -26.27 -8.92
CA ASP A 255 25.49 -27.13 -9.83
C ASP A 255 25.02 -27.05 -11.30
N CYS A 256 23.80 -26.56 -11.57
CA CYS A 256 23.28 -26.34 -12.93
C CYS A 256 24.10 -25.31 -13.74
N LEU A 257 24.91 -24.48 -13.08
CA LEU A 257 25.81 -23.54 -13.76
C LEU A 257 27.00 -24.24 -14.43
N VAL A 258 27.48 -25.37 -13.88
CA VAL A 258 28.75 -26.01 -14.27
C VAL A 258 28.65 -27.46 -14.71
N ARG A 259 27.59 -28.19 -14.32
CA ARG A 259 27.37 -29.59 -14.71
C ARG A 259 26.31 -29.73 -15.81
N PRO A 260 26.45 -30.71 -16.71
CA PRO A 260 25.47 -30.92 -17.77
C PRO A 260 24.13 -31.45 -17.23
N ALA A 261 23.03 -31.09 -17.90
CA ALA A 261 21.71 -31.67 -17.68
C ALA A 261 21.46 -32.84 -18.65
N HIS A 262 21.16 -34.04 -18.14
CA HIS A 262 21.01 -35.24 -18.97
C HIS A 262 19.61 -35.87 -18.86
N LEU A 263 18.70 -35.46 -19.74
CA LEU A 263 17.28 -35.84 -19.71
C LEU A 263 17.00 -37.35 -19.93
N PRO A 264 17.62 -38.07 -20.89
CA PRO A 264 17.32 -39.49 -21.09
C PRO A 264 17.59 -40.36 -19.84
N ARG A 265 18.71 -40.12 -19.15
CA ARG A 265 19.11 -40.81 -17.90
C ARG A 265 18.08 -40.65 -16.79
N ILE A 266 17.61 -39.43 -16.54
CA ILE A 266 16.68 -39.17 -15.43
C ILE A 266 15.26 -39.68 -15.74
N LEU A 267 14.84 -39.68 -17.02
CA LEU A 267 13.61 -40.31 -17.46
C LEU A 267 13.66 -41.84 -17.39
N ALA A 268 14.79 -42.46 -17.77
CA ALA A 268 14.99 -43.89 -17.61
C ALA A 268 14.92 -44.31 -16.14
N LEU A 269 15.46 -43.50 -15.21
CA LEU A 269 15.34 -43.72 -13.77
C LEU A 269 13.89 -43.59 -13.27
N LEU A 270 13.14 -42.58 -13.74
CA LEU A 270 11.72 -42.42 -13.40
C LEU A 270 10.87 -43.60 -13.92
N ALA A 271 11.10 -44.05 -15.16
CA ALA A 271 10.45 -45.22 -15.72
C ALA A 271 10.80 -46.51 -14.95
N ALA A 272 12.06 -46.68 -14.53
CA ALA A 272 12.49 -47.81 -13.70
C ALA A 272 11.84 -47.82 -12.30
N HIS A 273 11.56 -46.64 -11.73
CA HIS A 273 10.77 -46.49 -10.50
C HIS A 273 9.24 -46.60 -10.72
N GLY A 274 8.78 -46.88 -11.95
CA GLY A 274 7.38 -47.15 -12.26
C GLY A 274 6.51 -45.92 -12.51
N HIS A 275 7.09 -44.73 -12.73
CA HIS A 275 6.34 -43.55 -13.14
C HIS A 275 5.81 -43.69 -14.59
N THR A 276 4.50 -43.49 -14.78
CA THR A 276 3.80 -43.81 -16.05
C THR A 276 3.20 -42.60 -16.77
N ASP A 277 3.02 -41.48 -16.08
CA ASP A 277 2.27 -40.32 -16.60
C ASP A 277 3.07 -39.05 -16.37
N TYR A 278 3.36 -38.30 -17.44
CA TYR A 278 4.30 -37.19 -17.43
C TYR A 278 3.64 -35.94 -18.02
N HIS A 279 3.72 -34.81 -17.30
CA HIS A 279 3.02 -33.57 -17.64
C HIS A 279 4.02 -32.39 -17.67
N GLU A 280 4.13 -31.65 -18.78
CA GLU A 280 5.00 -30.45 -18.87
C GLU A 280 4.39 -29.27 -18.10
N ALA A 281 5.06 -28.82 -17.04
CA ALA A 281 4.66 -27.67 -16.22
C ALA A 281 5.20 -26.36 -16.83
N GLY A 282 4.62 -25.94 -17.96
CA GLY A 282 4.95 -24.69 -18.63
C GLY A 282 4.22 -24.53 -19.96
N PRO A 283 4.18 -23.31 -20.56
CA PRO A 283 3.48 -23.04 -21.83
C PRO A 283 4.18 -23.61 -23.07
N GLY A 284 5.09 -24.56 -22.88
CA GLY A 284 5.93 -25.16 -23.90
C GLY A 284 5.38 -26.48 -24.44
N SER A 285 6.22 -27.14 -25.23
CA SER A 285 6.03 -28.52 -25.68
C SER A 285 7.37 -29.21 -25.99
N ALA A 286 8.49 -28.58 -25.60
CA ALA A 286 9.83 -29.06 -25.92
C ALA A 286 10.24 -30.19 -24.97
N LEU A 287 9.98 -30.01 -23.66
CA LEU A 287 10.26 -31.04 -22.68
C LEU A 287 9.36 -32.27 -22.89
N GLY A 288 8.08 -32.06 -23.21
CA GLY A 288 7.14 -33.11 -23.56
C GLY A 288 7.56 -33.92 -24.79
N ARG A 289 7.94 -33.27 -25.90
CA ARG A 289 8.46 -33.97 -27.08
C ARG A 289 9.73 -34.78 -26.78
N ASN A 290 10.68 -34.16 -26.08
CA ASN A 290 11.95 -34.81 -25.76
C ASN A 290 11.76 -35.99 -24.79
N ALA A 291 10.86 -35.84 -23.81
CA ALA A 291 10.48 -36.93 -22.92
C ALA A 291 9.75 -38.07 -23.66
N ALA A 292 8.85 -37.75 -24.59
CA ALA A 292 8.17 -38.76 -25.42
C ALA A 292 9.15 -39.53 -26.32
N ASP A 293 10.19 -38.89 -26.86
CA ASP A 293 11.21 -39.57 -27.66
C ASP A 293 12.13 -40.46 -26.80
N CYS A 294 12.46 -40.02 -25.57
CA CYS A 294 13.25 -40.81 -24.60
C CYS A 294 12.47 -41.99 -24.00
N LEU A 295 11.17 -41.83 -23.77
CA LEU A 295 10.28 -42.85 -23.19
C LEU A 295 9.62 -43.76 -24.26
N ARG A 296 9.97 -43.60 -25.54
CA ARG A 296 9.42 -44.37 -26.67
C ARG A 296 9.57 -45.88 -26.42
N GLY A 297 8.43 -46.58 -26.33
CA GLY A 297 8.37 -48.03 -26.10
C GLY A 297 8.26 -48.46 -24.63
N THR A 298 8.29 -47.54 -23.65
CA THR A 298 8.10 -47.84 -22.22
C THR A 298 6.64 -48.01 -21.79
N GLY A 299 5.68 -47.60 -22.63
CA GLY A 299 4.26 -47.55 -22.29
C GLY A 299 3.83 -46.32 -21.47
N ALA A 300 4.75 -45.41 -21.15
CA ALA A 300 4.46 -44.14 -20.50
C ALA A 300 3.61 -43.21 -21.40
N ARG A 301 2.76 -42.40 -20.77
CA ARG A 301 2.05 -41.27 -21.41
C ARG A 301 2.79 -39.99 -21.08
N VAL A 302 3.05 -39.18 -22.10
CA VAL A 302 3.60 -37.83 -21.95
C VAL A 302 2.60 -36.85 -22.54
N SER A 303 2.31 -35.76 -21.82
CA SER A 303 1.38 -34.72 -22.22
C SER A 303 2.05 -33.35 -22.14
N GLY A 304 1.92 -32.56 -23.21
CA GLY A 304 2.31 -31.15 -23.26
C GLY A 304 1.08 -30.25 -23.20
N THR A 305 1.23 -28.99 -22.83
CA THR A 305 0.10 -28.04 -22.71
C THR A 305 -0.39 -27.48 -24.05
N ALA A 306 0.16 -27.94 -25.17
CA ALA A 306 -0.12 -27.45 -26.51
C ALA A 306 -0.37 -28.62 -27.47
N ALA A 307 -1.65 -28.94 -27.66
CA ALA A 307 -2.21 -29.96 -28.56
C ALA A 307 -1.87 -31.42 -28.23
N ASP A 308 -2.73 -32.06 -27.41
CA ASP A 308 -2.92 -33.52 -27.42
C ASP A 308 -4.31 -33.93 -26.88
N ASP A 309 -5.38 -33.48 -27.55
CA ASP A 309 -6.76 -33.94 -27.33
C ASP A 309 -7.11 -35.09 -28.30
N THR A 310 -6.41 -36.23 -28.21
CA THR A 310 -6.84 -37.49 -28.87
C THR A 310 -6.20 -38.74 -28.21
N PRO A 311 -6.97 -39.76 -27.76
CA PRO A 311 -6.43 -40.85 -26.94
C PRO A 311 -6.17 -42.19 -27.68
N THR A 312 -5.17 -42.98 -27.26
CA THR A 312 -5.07 -44.47 -27.37
C THR A 312 -3.85 -45.01 -26.56
N PRO A 313 -3.72 -46.32 -26.19
CA PRO A 313 -3.19 -46.67 -24.84
C PRO A 313 -2.18 -47.84 -24.66
N ARG A 314 -1.47 -47.80 -23.50
CA ARG A 314 -1.04 -48.90 -22.58
C ARG A 314 0.22 -49.79 -22.86
N THR A 315 0.68 -50.40 -21.75
CA THR A 315 1.58 -51.60 -21.56
C THR A 315 3.12 -51.41 -21.59
N THR A 316 3.97 -52.06 -20.75
CA THR A 316 3.94 -52.43 -19.29
C THR A 316 5.28 -53.08 -18.82
N ARG A 317 5.69 -52.86 -17.54
CA ARG A 317 6.72 -53.61 -16.74
C ARG A 317 8.21 -53.47 -17.20
N GLY A 318 9.23 -53.53 -16.34
CA GLY A 318 9.33 -53.57 -14.86
C GLY A 318 10.65 -54.21 -14.34
N ILE A 319 10.93 -54.17 -13.02
CA ILE A 319 11.90 -55.00 -12.25
C ILE A 319 13.42 -54.67 -12.51
N THR A 320 14.15 -53.93 -11.65
CA THR A 320 14.92 -54.32 -10.41
C THR A 320 16.04 -55.37 -10.66
N VAL A 321 17.24 -55.42 -10.02
CA VAL A 321 17.91 -54.69 -8.90
C VAL A 321 19.46 -54.94 -9.04
N GLU A 322 20.43 -54.22 -8.44
CA GLU A 322 21.08 -54.45 -7.12
C GLU A 322 22.37 -53.57 -6.95
N GLN A 323 22.79 -53.31 -5.69
CA GLN A 323 24.09 -52.93 -5.05
C GLN A 323 25.32 -52.41 -5.89
N GLU A 324 26.12 -51.40 -5.47
CA GLU A 324 27.00 -51.24 -4.26
C GLU A 324 28.23 -52.20 -4.22
N PRO A 325 29.37 -51.97 -3.47
CA PRO A 325 29.70 -50.90 -2.49
C PRO A 325 31.20 -50.40 -2.45
N ARG A 326 31.59 -49.73 -1.32
CA ARG A 326 32.95 -49.67 -0.68
C ARG A 326 34.05 -48.76 -1.31
N GLU A 327 35.05 -48.19 -0.57
CA GLU A 327 35.37 -48.15 0.87
C GLU A 327 36.37 -47.02 1.30
N THR A 328 36.20 -46.42 2.51
CA THR A 328 37.27 -45.86 3.43
C THR A 328 38.23 -44.73 2.94
N LYS A 329 39.05 -43.97 3.72
CA LYS A 329 39.48 -43.80 5.16
C LYS A 329 40.19 -42.40 5.27
N GLU A 330 40.50 -41.70 6.39
CA GLU A 330 40.23 -41.86 7.84
C GLU A 330 40.30 -40.52 8.67
N THR A 331 41.17 -40.42 9.69
CA THR A 331 41.31 -39.50 10.86
C THR A 331 42.70 -38.78 10.88
N GLU A 332 43.17 -37.85 11.75
CA GLU A 332 42.76 -37.00 12.93
C GLU A 332 43.94 -36.00 13.26
N PRO A 333 44.11 -35.30 14.43
CA PRO A 333 43.22 -34.46 15.28
C PRO A 333 43.84 -33.10 15.82
N ARG A 334 43.03 -32.27 16.51
CA ARG A 334 43.32 -31.34 17.68
C ARG A 334 44.35 -30.16 17.55
N GLU A 335 44.00 -28.87 17.76
CA GLU A 335 43.61 -28.07 18.99
C GLU A 335 44.80 -27.34 19.69
N PRO A 336 44.64 -26.28 20.54
CA PRO A 336 43.72 -25.11 20.53
C PRO A 336 44.41 -23.75 20.91
N GLY A 337 43.68 -22.60 21.00
CA GLY A 337 44.20 -21.35 21.61
C GLY A 337 43.35 -20.05 21.47
N GLU A 338 43.26 -19.24 22.53
CA GLU A 338 42.51 -17.95 22.71
C GLU A 338 43.46 -16.88 23.38
N PRO A 339 43.08 -15.61 23.73
CA PRO A 339 41.79 -14.88 23.65
C PRO A 339 41.85 -13.40 23.11
N ARG A 340 40.70 -12.72 23.26
CA ARG A 340 40.27 -11.31 23.06
C ARG A 340 41.19 -10.16 23.53
N GLU A 341 40.94 -8.95 23.00
CA GLU A 341 40.88 -7.69 23.81
C GLU A 341 39.85 -6.69 23.22
N SER A 342 39.53 -5.60 23.93
CA SER A 342 38.46 -4.63 23.63
C SER A 342 38.83 -3.19 24.04
N ARG A 343 38.09 -2.17 23.55
CA ARG A 343 38.11 -0.79 24.10
C ARG A 343 36.90 0.05 23.67
N GLU A 344 36.40 0.83 24.62
CA GLU A 344 35.45 1.94 24.44
C GLU A 344 36.15 3.26 24.80
N SER A 345 35.53 4.41 24.53
CA SER A 345 35.98 5.72 25.03
C SER A 345 34.80 6.69 25.16
N GLU A 346 34.58 7.18 26.39
CA GLU A 346 33.56 8.18 26.71
C GLU A 346 34.11 9.61 26.55
N GLU A 347 33.25 10.59 26.23
CA GLU A 347 33.53 12.00 26.49
C GLU A 347 32.33 12.72 27.16
N SER A 348 32.64 13.39 28.26
CA SER A 348 32.14 14.71 28.68
C SER A 348 30.62 15.00 28.65
N ARG A 349 30.01 15.02 29.85
CA ARG A 349 28.71 15.68 30.11
C ARG A 349 28.90 16.96 30.92
N GLU A 350 28.53 18.11 30.37
CA GLU A 350 28.22 19.30 31.18
C GLU A 350 26.74 19.36 31.53
N GLN A 351 26.39 19.98 32.66
CA GLN A 351 25.03 19.99 33.20
C GLN A 351 24.32 21.32 32.89
N GLY A 352 23.21 21.23 32.17
CA GLY A 352 22.19 22.29 32.06
C GLY A 352 20.81 21.71 32.38
N GLU A 353 19.88 22.56 32.81
CA GLU A 353 18.50 22.16 33.06
C GLU A 353 17.86 21.55 31.79
N PRO A 354 16.97 20.54 31.92
CA PRO A 354 16.39 19.84 30.77
C PRO A 354 15.38 20.72 30.03
N ARG A 355 15.88 21.55 29.11
CA ARG A 355 15.10 21.98 27.96
C ARG A 355 14.64 20.74 27.20
N GLU A 356 13.37 20.71 26.78
CA GLU A 356 12.89 19.67 25.88
C GLU A 356 13.77 19.61 24.62
N PRO A 357 14.07 18.42 24.08
CA PRO A 357 14.89 18.29 22.88
C PRO A 357 14.16 18.93 21.69
N GLY A 358 14.71 20.07 21.26
CA GLY A 358 14.14 20.93 20.23
C GLY A 358 13.76 20.17 18.97
N ARG A 359 12.57 20.47 18.45
CA ARG A 359 11.99 19.77 17.30
C ARG A 359 12.64 20.26 16.00
N THR A 360 12.93 19.36 15.08
CA THR A 360 13.39 19.77 13.74
C THR A 360 12.21 20.23 12.87
N LEU A 361 12.47 21.01 11.81
CA LEU A 361 11.41 21.36 10.85
C LEU A 361 10.81 20.10 10.19
N GLU A 362 11.62 19.08 9.92
CA GLU A 362 11.15 17.81 9.34
C GLU A 362 10.21 17.06 10.31
N GLU A 363 10.57 16.98 11.59
CA GLU A 363 9.73 16.41 12.65
C GLU A 363 8.40 17.16 12.82
N LEU A 364 8.37 18.48 12.64
CA LEU A 364 7.12 19.26 12.62
C LEU A 364 6.24 18.85 11.43
N LEU A 365 6.82 18.86 10.23
CA LEU A 365 6.10 18.67 8.96
C LEU A 365 5.63 17.23 8.71
N HIS A 366 6.34 16.22 9.27
CA HIS A 366 6.11 14.80 9.02
C HIS A 366 5.87 13.95 10.28
N GLY A 367 6.32 14.39 11.46
CA GLY A 367 6.27 13.62 12.72
C GLY A 367 7.61 13.06 13.15
N ARG A 368 7.70 12.59 14.40
CA ARG A 368 8.83 11.86 14.98
C ARG A 368 8.61 10.36 14.80
N HIS A 369 9.43 9.74 13.95
CA HIS A 369 9.38 8.31 13.63
C HIS A 369 10.80 7.79 13.35
N HIS A 370 11.00 6.47 13.36
CA HIS A 370 12.31 5.87 13.06
C HIS A 370 12.88 6.37 11.70
N PRO A 371 14.18 6.75 11.59
CA PRO A 371 14.72 7.38 10.38
C PRO A 371 14.56 6.57 9.08
N GLY A 372 14.49 5.23 9.17
CA GLY A 372 14.23 4.35 8.03
C GLY A 372 12.78 4.37 7.51
N TYR A 373 11.85 5.06 8.18
CA TYR A 373 10.42 5.00 7.87
C TYR A 373 10.03 5.71 6.57
N LEU A 374 10.35 7.00 6.42
CA LEU A 374 10.07 7.73 5.17
C LEU A 374 10.79 7.12 3.95
N PRO A 375 12.06 6.65 4.04
CA PRO A 375 12.67 5.87 2.97
C PRO A 375 11.93 4.57 2.59
N ARG A 376 11.25 3.90 3.55
CA ARG A 376 10.43 2.71 3.29
C ARG A 376 9.11 3.08 2.60
N LEU A 377 8.44 4.15 3.04
CA LEU A 377 7.25 4.72 2.38
C LEU A 377 7.55 5.19 0.95
N HIS A 378 8.63 5.97 0.77
CA HIS A 378 9.09 6.44 -0.53
C HIS A 378 9.32 5.27 -1.49
N ARG A 379 10.09 4.26 -1.08
CA ARG A 379 10.39 3.08 -1.92
C ARG A 379 9.11 2.35 -2.36
N ALA A 380 8.13 2.19 -1.47
CA ALA A 380 6.88 1.51 -1.78
C ALA A 380 6.01 2.28 -2.78
N LEU A 381 5.92 3.60 -2.60
CA LEU A 381 5.11 4.48 -3.46
C LEU A 381 5.78 4.72 -4.83
N ALA A 382 7.11 4.80 -4.88
CA ALA A 382 7.88 4.96 -6.12
C ALA A 382 7.96 3.66 -6.96
N ARG A 383 7.88 2.47 -6.34
CA ARG A 383 7.82 1.18 -7.09
C ARG A 383 6.56 1.06 -7.95
N HIS A 384 5.49 1.80 -7.59
CA HIS A 384 4.25 1.89 -8.35
C HIS A 384 3.80 3.37 -8.44
N PRO A 385 4.36 4.17 -9.37
CA PRO A 385 4.12 5.61 -9.45
C PRO A 385 2.69 5.95 -9.88
N TYR A 386 2.29 7.22 -9.77
CA TYR A 386 1.00 7.70 -10.26
C TYR A 386 0.86 7.52 -11.78
N ARG A 387 -0.36 7.26 -12.25
CA ARG A 387 -0.70 7.16 -13.67
C ARG A 387 -1.83 8.13 -14.00
N VAL A 388 -1.61 9.00 -14.98
CA VAL A 388 -2.56 10.05 -15.40
C VAL A 388 -3.71 9.46 -16.21
N ALA A 389 -3.39 8.53 -17.13
CA ALA A 389 -4.34 7.84 -17.97
C ALA A 389 -4.38 6.35 -17.59
N GLU A 390 -5.53 5.93 -17.07
CA GLU A 390 -5.86 4.55 -16.69
C GLU A 390 -7.25 4.24 -17.28
N ALA A 391 -7.41 3.10 -17.96
CA ALA A 391 -8.72 2.66 -18.40
C ALA A 391 -9.63 2.41 -17.17
N PRO A 392 -10.97 2.59 -17.26
CA PRO A 392 -11.86 2.40 -16.10
C PRO A 392 -11.73 1.02 -15.42
N SER A 393 -11.39 -0.01 -16.19
CA SER A 393 -11.09 -1.38 -15.75
C SER A 393 -9.75 -1.53 -15.01
N GLU A 394 -8.79 -0.62 -15.19
CA GLU A 394 -7.44 -0.70 -14.61
C GLU A 394 -7.28 0.14 -13.34
N ARG A 395 -8.03 1.25 -13.23
CA ARG A 395 -7.93 2.25 -12.14
C ARG A 395 -7.92 1.59 -10.76
N GLU A 396 -8.93 0.77 -10.50
CA GLU A 396 -9.12 0.14 -9.21
C GLU A 396 -8.11 -1.01 -8.96
N PRO A 397 -7.85 -1.94 -9.90
CA PRO A 397 -6.73 -2.86 -9.81
C PRO A 397 -5.36 -2.24 -9.53
N TYR A 398 -5.05 -1.10 -10.17
CA TYR A 398 -3.79 -0.42 -9.92
C TYR A 398 -3.76 0.20 -8.52
N LEU A 399 -4.85 0.86 -8.11
CA LEU A 399 -5.00 1.43 -6.77
C LEU A 399 -4.80 0.39 -5.65
N TYR A 400 -5.41 -0.81 -5.77
CA TYR A 400 -5.23 -1.88 -4.79
C TYR A 400 -3.87 -2.58 -4.83
N ARG A 401 -3.15 -2.53 -5.96
CA ARG A 401 -1.72 -2.90 -5.99
C ARG A 401 -0.87 -1.89 -5.23
N ARG A 402 -1.08 -0.58 -5.43
CA ARG A 402 -0.38 0.48 -4.69
C ARG A 402 -0.66 0.39 -3.18
N LEU A 403 -1.92 0.17 -2.79
CA LEU A 403 -2.30 -0.04 -1.39
C LEU A 403 -1.57 -1.23 -0.77
N ARG A 404 -1.51 -2.39 -1.45
CA ARG A 404 -0.85 -3.58 -0.89
C ARG A 404 0.68 -3.46 -0.85
N ALA A 405 1.29 -2.71 -1.77
CA ALA A 405 2.70 -2.35 -1.66
C ALA A 405 2.98 -1.39 -0.48
N LEU A 406 2.06 -0.45 -0.22
CA LEU A 406 2.13 0.45 0.93
C LEU A 406 1.93 -0.29 2.26
N LEU A 407 0.93 -1.18 2.37
CA LEU A 407 0.68 -1.99 3.59
C LEU A 407 1.90 -2.85 3.97
N ARG A 408 2.52 -3.54 2.99
CA ARG A 408 3.79 -4.28 3.18
C ARG A 408 4.98 -3.38 3.56
N ALA A 409 4.85 -2.06 3.42
CA ALA A 409 5.85 -1.06 3.79
C ALA A 409 5.57 -0.37 5.14
N LEU A 410 4.46 -0.71 5.80
CA LEU A 410 4.09 -0.23 7.13
C LEU A 410 4.50 -1.23 8.25
N PRO A 411 4.43 -0.83 9.53
CA PRO A 411 4.33 -1.74 10.67
C PRO A 411 3.00 -2.51 10.66
N ALA A 412 2.81 -3.44 11.59
CA ALA A 412 1.50 -4.08 11.77
C ALA A 412 0.46 -3.06 12.26
N ALA A 413 -0.83 -3.30 11.98
CA ALA A 413 -1.92 -2.36 12.27
C ALA A 413 -1.92 -1.85 13.71
N ALA A 414 -1.70 -2.72 14.69
CA ALA A 414 -1.67 -2.36 16.11
C ALA A 414 -0.47 -1.45 16.47
N GLU A 415 0.69 -1.65 15.83
CA GLU A 415 1.89 -0.82 16.03
C GLU A 415 1.70 0.55 15.35
N LEU A 416 1.20 0.55 14.11
CA LEU A 416 0.92 1.76 13.35
C LEU A 416 -0.17 2.63 14.00
N HIS A 417 -1.19 2.02 14.61
CA HIS A 417 -2.22 2.74 15.36
C HIS A 417 -1.81 3.10 16.79
N ALA A 418 -0.68 2.63 17.31
CA ALA A 418 -0.08 3.19 18.53
C ALA A 418 0.62 4.52 18.22
N ASP A 419 1.36 4.59 17.11
CA ASP A 419 2.16 5.76 16.69
C ASP A 419 1.33 6.75 15.83
N ALA A 420 0.94 7.88 16.44
CA ALA A 420 0.17 8.93 15.78
C ALA A 420 0.97 9.68 14.67
N ASP A 421 2.30 9.75 14.80
CA ASP A 421 3.18 10.40 13.83
C ASP A 421 3.40 9.47 12.62
N ALA A 422 3.65 8.19 12.84
CA ALA A 422 3.79 7.21 11.76
C ALA A 422 2.51 7.03 10.93
N LEU A 423 1.33 6.96 11.57
CA LEU A 423 0.04 6.87 10.86
C LEU A 423 -0.26 8.14 10.05
N ALA A 424 0.07 9.33 10.59
CA ALA A 424 -0.11 10.59 9.89
C ALA A 424 0.85 10.76 8.71
N ALA A 425 2.11 10.36 8.85
CA ALA A 425 3.07 10.33 7.75
C ALA A 425 2.65 9.35 6.66
N ALA A 426 2.18 8.14 7.01
CA ALA A 426 1.66 7.16 6.05
C ALA A 426 0.52 7.74 5.22
N LEU A 427 -0.47 8.36 5.86
CA LEU A 427 -1.59 9.00 5.17
C LEU A 427 -1.12 10.19 4.29
N ALA A 428 -0.25 11.06 4.81
CA ALA A 428 0.22 12.23 4.08
C ALA A 428 1.00 11.84 2.81
N TRP A 429 1.97 10.92 2.92
CA TRP A 429 2.73 10.41 1.78
C TRP A 429 1.84 9.69 0.77
N ALA A 430 0.89 8.86 1.23
CA ALA A 430 -0.06 8.20 0.33
C ALA A 430 -0.95 9.21 -0.43
N THR A 431 -1.42 10.27 0.26
CA THR A 431 -2.32 11.29 -0.32
C THR A 431 -1.61 12.18 -1.35
N VAL A 432 -0.35 12.56 -1.10
CA VAL A 432 0.47 13.29 -2.07
C VAL A 432 0.81 12.40 -3.28
N ALA A 433 1.12 11.12 -3.05
CA ALA A 433 1.44 10.14 -4.09
C ALA A 433 0.26 9.72 -4.97
N ASP A 434 -0.98 9.79 -4.44
CA ASP A 434 -2.27 9.75 -5.16
C ASP A 434 -3.43 10.02 -4.18
N PRO A 435 -4.26 11.06 -4.40
CA PRO A 435 -5.39 11.37 -3.52
C PRO A 435 -6.41 10.23 -3.37
N ARG A 436 -6.54 9.37 -4.37
CA ARG A 436 -7.39 8.16 -4.32
C ARG A 436 -6.81 7.14 -3.34
N LEU A 437 -5.48 6.99 -3.32
CA LEU A 437 -4.76 6.11 -2.40
C LEU A 437 -4.81 6.65 -0.97
N GLY A 438 -4.62 7.95 -0.79
CA GLY A 438 -4.86 8.63 0.49
C GLY A 438 -6.25 8.36 1.05
N MET A 439 -7.30 8.47 0.22
CA MET A 439 -8.67 8.18 0.66
C MET A 439 -8.88 6.69 0.97
N THR A 440 -8.21 5.78 0.25
CA THR A 440 -8.26 4.34 0.57
C THR A 440 -7.55 4.02 1.89
N VAL A 441 -6.44 4.72 2.22
CA VAL A 441 -5.78 4.64 3.53
C VAL A 441 -6.70 5.20 4.64
N VAL A 442 -7.47 6.26 4.38
CA VAL A 442 -8.51 6.72 5.32
C VAL A 442 -9.57 5.64 5.55
N THR A 443 -10.15 5.05 4.51
CA THR A 443 -11.26 4.09 4.68
C THR A 443 -10.83 2.76 5.27
N GLN A 444 -9.68 2.22 4.87
CA GLN A 444 -9.21 0.90 5.30
C GLN A 444 -8.30 0.98 6.54
N GLY A 445 -7.26 1.83 6.49
CA GLY A 445 -6.29 1.96 7.58
C GLY A 445 -6.84 2.74 8.76
N VAL A 446 -7.17 4.02 8.56
CA VAL A 446 -7.56 4.91 9.66
C VAL A 446 -8.91 4.51 10.26
N LEU A 447 -9.96 4.39 9.44
CA LEU A 447 -11.31 4.10 9.94
C LEU A 447 -11.57 2.60 10.11
N GLY A 448 -11.14 1.75 9.16
CA GLY A 448 -11.36 0.31 9.21
C GLY A 448 -10.59 -0.36 10.35
N GLN A 449 -9.25 -0.38 10.29
CA GLN A 449 -8.43 -1.01 11.33
C GLN A 449 -8.56 -0.28 12.68
N GLY A 450 -8.70 1.06 12.67
CA GLY A 450 -8.97 1.85 13.87
C GLY A 450 -10.29 1.46 14.57
N SER A 451 -11.34 1.13 13.81
CA SER A 451 -12.59 0.58 14.38
C SER A 451 -12.38 -0.77 15.04
N LEU A 452 -11.67 -1.69 14.38
CA LEU A 452 -11.38 -3.02 14.94
C LEU A 452 -10.58 -2.90 16.25
N LEU A 453 -9.48 -2.14 16.23
CA LEU A 453 -8.62 -1.93 17.39
C LEU A 453 -9.33 -1.22 18.55
N ARG A 454 -10.14 -0.18 18.27
CA ARG A 454 -10.83 0.57 19.34
C ARG A 454 -12.06 -0.14 19.88
N LEU A 455 -12.85 -0.84 19.05
CA LEU A 455 -14.20 -1.29 19.41
C LEU A 455 -14.34 -2.81 19.66
N ALA A 456 -13.36 -3.64 19.30
CA ALA A 456 -13.43 -5.09 19.58
C ALA A 456 -13.40 -5.44 21.09
N GLY A 457 -12.89 -4.55 21.93
CA GLY A 457 -12.61 -4.83 23.35
C GLY A 457 -11.29 -5.59 23.60
N GLY A 458 -10.40 -5.61 22.60
CA GLY A 458 -9.06 -6.19 22.67
C GLY A 458 -8.53 -6.54 21.28
N PRO A 459 -7.28 -6.22 20.91
CA PRO A 459 -6.74 -6.48 19.57
C PRO A 459 -6.59 -7.97 19.26
N GLU A 460 -6.49 -8.84 20.27
CA GLU A 460 -6.45 -10.29 20.12
C GLU A 460 -7.78 -10.89 19.63
N ARG A 461 -8.93 -10.24 19.89
CA ARG A 461 -10.25 -10.69 19.43
C ARG A 461 -10.46 -10.57 17.91
N VAL A 462 -9.67 -9.71 17.25
CA VAL A 462 -9.78 -9.36 15.82
C VAL A 462 -8.43 -9.50 15.09
N ARG A 463 -7.51 -10.30 15.65
CA ARG A 463 -6.15 -10.44 15.13
C ARG A 463 -6.14 -11.05 13.73
N SER A 464 -6.93 -12.10 13.50
CA SER A 464 -7.11 -12.76 12.20
C SER A 464 -7.52 -11.78 11.10
N GLU A 465 -8.41 -10.85 11.43
CA GLU A 465 -8.95 -9.83 10.55
C GLU A 465 -7.93 -8.72 10.30
N LEU A 466 -7.21 -8.27 11.33
CA LEU A 466 -6.12 -7.29 11.19
C LEU A 466 -4.97 -7.85 10.33
N ASP A 467 -4.49 -9.06 10.64
CA ASP A 467 -3.44 -9.77 9.90
C ASP A 467 -3.85 -9.96 8.42
N ALA A 468 -5.12 -10.30 8.15
CA ALA A 468 -5.65 -10.43 6.79
C ALA A 468 -5.72 -9.09 6.04
N VAL A 469 -5.94 -7.97 6.73
CA VAL A 469 -5.93 -6.63 6.12
C VAL A 469 -4.51 -6.14 5.84
N ASP A 470 -3.56 -6.35 6.76
CA ASP A 470 -2.14 -6.00 6.57
C ASP A 470 -1.49 -6.83 5.46
N ALA A 471 -1.83 -8.12 5.35
CA ALA A 471 -1.44 -8.97 4.22
C ALA A 471 -2.09 -8.55 2.89
N GLY A 472 -3.15 -7.72 2.92
CA GLY A 472 -3.93 -7.33 1.75
C GLY A 472 -4.85 -8.42 1.20
N ALA A 473 -5.14 -9.46 2.00
CA ALA A 473 -6.08 -10.52 1.66
C ALA A 473 -7.53 -10.03 1.84
N LEU A 474 -7.82 -9.42 2.99
CA LEU A 474 -9.08 -8.76 3.30
C LEU A 474 -8.99 -7.24 3.01
N ARG A 475 -10.04 -6.67 2.43
CA ARG A 475 -10.25 -5.21 2.36
C ARG A 475 -11.38 -4.85 3.30
N ILE A 476 -11.21 -3.83 4.12
CA ILE A 476 -12.27 -3.32 5.01
C ILE A 476 -12.57 -1.85 4.72
N GLY A 477 -13.85 -1.49 4.78
CA GLY A 477 -14.32 -0.11 4.83
C GLY A 477 -15.02 0.23 6.15
N TYR A 478 -15.56 1.45 6.23
CA TYR A 478 -16.35 1.93 7.37
C TYR A 478 -17.67 2.51 6.85
N LEU A 479 -18.80 1.90 7.24
CA LEU A 479 -20.14 2.19 6.73
C LEU A 479 -21.05 2.72 7.84
N VAL A 480 -20.92 4.02 8.13
CA VAL A 480 -21.80 4.75 9.06
C VAL A 480 -22.99 5.41 8.35
N THR A 481 -22.72 6.18 7.28
CA THR A 481 -23.67 7.05 6.57
C THR A 481 -24.80 6.26 5.89
N GLU A 482 -26.04 6.75 5.97
CA GLU A 482 -27.21 6.22 5.27
C GLU A 482 -27.72 7.20 4.21
N ALA A 483 -28.08 6.68 3.02
CA ALA A 483 -28.24 7.45 1.80
C ALA A 483 -29.43 8.41 1.79
N GLY A 484 -30.45 8.17 2.61
CA GLY A 484 -31.68 8.98 2.68
C GLY A 484 -31.83 9.82 3.94
N ARG A 485 -30.91 9.75 4.91
CA ARG A 485 -31.02 10.47 6.20
C ARG A 485 -29.74 11.24 6.53
N ALA A 486 -29.83 12.57 6.54
CA ALA A 486 -28.78 13.44 7.07
C ALA A 486 -28.54 13.13 8.56
N SER A 487 -27.28 13.21 9.00
CA SER A 487 -26.85 12.88 10.37
C SER A 487 -27.28 11.48 10.87
N SER A 488 -27.49 10.52 9.96
CA SER A 488 -27.84 9.10 10.26
C SER A 488 -26.92 8.40 11.27
N HIS A 489 -25.68 8.88 11.43
CA HIS A 489 -24.76 8.42 12.47
C HIS A 489 -25.30 8.60 13.90
N LEU A 490 -26.23 9.54 14.15
CA LEU A 490 -26.87 9.77 15.45
C LEU A 490 -27.91 8.70 15.82
N GLY A 491 -28.43 7.98 14.84
CA GLY A 491 -29.55 7.05 15.00
C GLY A 491 -29.77 6.26 13.72
N ALA A 492 -28.94 5.23 13.53
CA ALA A 492 -28.93 4.41 12.32
C ALA A 492 -30.28 3.69 12.12
N GLY A 493 -30.83 3.80 10.91
CA GLY A 493 -32.00 3.03 10.47
C GLY A 493 -31.66 1.57 10.20
N THR A 494 -30.40 1.25 9.85
CA THR A 494 -29.90 -0.14 9.79
C THR A 494 -29.95 -0.79 11.18
N VAL A 495 -30.56 -1.97 11.28
CA VAL A 495 -30.78 -2.71 12.54
C VAL A 495 -29.97 -4.01 12.54
N ALA A 496 -29.53 -4.44 13.72
CA ALA A 496 -28.88 -5.73 13.97
C ALA A 496 -29.63 -6.45 15.12
N GLU A 497 -30.37 -7.52 14.80
CA GLU A 497 -31.27 -8.23 15.73
C GLU A 497 -30.60 -9.51 16.25
N PHE A 498 -30.36 -9.63 17.56
CA PHE A 498 -29.70 -10.81 18.13
C PHE A 498 -30.59 -12.06 18.16
N GLN A 499 -30.04 -13.21 17.76
CA GLN A 499 -30.68 -14.51 17.72
C GLN A 499 -29.96 -15.49 18.67
N PRO A 500 -30.56 -15.83 19.84
CA PRO A 500 -29.89 -16.67 20.84
C PRO A 500 -29.49 -18.09 20.39
N GLY A 501 -30.21 -18.67 19.43
CA GLY A 501 -30.01 -20.08 19.02
C GLY A 501 -28.64 -20.34 18.41
N GLU A 502 -28.21 -19.48 17.48
CA GLU A 502 -26.91 -19.58 16.78
C GLU A 502 -25.86 -18.59 17.33
N ARG A 503 -26.24 -17.75 18.30
CA ARG A 503 -25.46 -16.59 18.80
C ARG A 503 -24.94 -15.70 17.67
N GLU A 504 -25.86 -15.22 16.85
CA GLU A 504 -25.63 -14.32 15.72
C GLU A 504 -26.50 -13.06 15.82
N PHE A 505 -26.09 -11.98 15.17
CA PHE A 505 -26.94 -10.85 14.84
C PHE A 505 -27.42 -10.97 13.39
N VAL A 506 -28.68 -10.65 13.16
CA VAL A 506 -29.28 -10.57 11.81
C VAL A 506 -29.40 -9.10 11.41
N LEU A 507 -28.62 -8.70 10.41
CA LEU A 507 -28.58 -7.32 9.92
C LEU A 507 -29.63 -7.08 8.84
N ARG A 508 -30.35 -5.96 8.97
CA ARG A 508 -31.44 -5.54 8.09
C ARG A 508 -31.38 -4.05 7.79
N THR A 509 -31.77 -3.69 6.57
CA THR A 509 -31.96 -2.31 6.12
C THR A 509 -33.46 -2.07 5.85
N PRO A 510 -34.25 -1.59 6.83
CA PRO A 510 -35.72 -1.57 6.74
C PRO A 510 -36.25 -0.77 5.55
N GLU A 511 -35.93 0.53 5.46
CA GLU A 511 -36.41 1.41 4.39
C GLU A 511 -35.37 1.59 3.29
N GLY A 512 -35.80 2.13 2.14
CA GLY A 512 -34.88 2.57 1.08
C GLY A 512 -33.91 3.67 1.53
N ALA A 513 -34.32 4.49 2.52
CA ALA A 513 -33.53 5.58 3.09
C ALA A 513 -32.34 5.11 3.95
N ASP A 514 -32.46 3.93 4.57
CA ASP A 514 -31.49 3.40 5.55
C ASP A 514 -30.30 2.71 4.87
N ALA A 515 -30.29 2.60 3.54
CA ALA A 515 -29.22 1.96 2.78
C ALA A 515 -27.88 2.70 3.04
N LYS A 516 -26.85 1.98 3.51
CA LYS A 516 -25.54 2.59 3.77
C LYS A 516 -24.96 3.16 2.48
N PHE A 517 -24.23 4.27 2.58
CA PHE A 517 -23.51 4.88 1.46
C PHE A 517 -22.04 5.05 1.81
N GLY A 518 -21.16 4.46 1.00
CA GLY A 518 -19.71 4.51 1.22
C GLY A 518 -18.91 3.79 0.15
N GLY A 519 -17.59 3.85 0.26
CA GLY A 519 -16.69 3.12 -0.63
C GLY A 519 -16.76 1.61 -0.38
N VAL A 520 -17.08 0.83 -1.40
CA VAL A 520 -17.01 -0.64 -1.38
C VAL A 520 -16.18 -1.05 -2.60
N PRO A 521 -15.01 -1.70 -2.41
CA PRO A 521 -14.13 -2.00 -3.53
C PRO A 521 -14.79 -2.94 -4.55
N GLN A 522 -14.40 -2.85 -5.82
CA GLN A 522 -14.71 -3.85 -6.86
C GLN A 522 -13.51 -4.74 -7.21
N TYR A 523 -12.38 -4.60 -6.49
CA TYR A 523 -11.23 -5.49 -6.66
C TYR A 523 -11.52 -6.90 -6.11
N PRO A 524 -11.20 -7.98 -6.86
CA PRO A 524 -11.48 -9.37 -6.46
C PRO A 524 -10.91 -9.80 -5.10
N GLY A 525 -11.58 -10.78 -4.47
CA GLY A 525 -11.22 -11.35 -3.17
C GLY A 525 -12.03 -10.77 -2.01
N PRO A 526 -11.73 -11.16 -0.75
CA PRO A 526 -12.52 -10.74 0.40
C PRO A 526 -12.63 -9.22 0.58
N ARG A 527 -13.87 -8.76 0.80
CA ARG A 527 -14.28 -7.36 1.03
C ARG A 527 -15.31 -7.32 2.15
N GLY A 528 -14.97 -6.68 3.26
CA GLY A 528 -15.87 -6.42 4.38
C GLY A 528 -16.01 -4.94 4.69
N ALA A 529 -16.79 -4.61 5.71
CA ALA A 529 -16.79 -3.29 6.34
C ALA A 529 -17.20 -3.38 7.80
N VAL A 530 -16.75 -2.40 8.58
CA VAL A 530 -17.36 -2.10 9.87
C VAL A 530 -18.63 -1.28 9.62
N VAL A 531 -19.78 -1.90 9.85
CA VAL A 531 -21.12 -1.32 9.65
C VAL A 531 -21.63 -0.80 10.99
N ILE A 532 -22.08 0.45 11.02
CA ILE A 532 -22.71 1.04 12.22
C ILE A 532 -24.22 0.80 12.17
N ALA A 533 -24.75 0.07 13.14
CA ALA A 533 -26.17 -0.33 13.18
C ALA A 533 -26.75 -0.22 14.59
N ARG A 534 -28.08 -0.15 14.69
CA ARG A 534 -28.81 -0.16 15.95
C ARG A 534 -28.96 -1.60 16.43
N ALA A 535 -28.37 -1.94 17.57
CA ALA A 535 -28.46 -3.27 18.16
C ALA A 535 -29.81 -3.48 18.83
N VAL A 536 -30.42 -4.64 18.62
CA VAL A 536 -31.67 -5.07 19.26
C VAL A 536 -31.43 -6.45 19.87
N ASP A 537 -31.75 -6.61 21.16
CA ASP A 537 -31.52 -7.85 21.88
C ASP A 537 -32.65 -8.88 21.72
N ALA A 538 -32.46 -10.10 22.24
CA ALA A 538 -33.39 -11.21 22.05
C ALA A 538 -34.83 -10.97 22.57
N ALA A 539 -35.04 -9.95 23.40
CA ALA A 539 -36.36 -9.55 23.88
C ALA A 539 -36.97 -8.38 23.08
N GLY A 540 -36.39 -8.02 21.93
CA GLY A 540 -36.83 -6.90 21.10
C GLY A 540 -36.50 -5.52 21.68
N ARG A 541 -35.56 -5.42 22.65
CA ARG A 541 -35.18 -4.15 23.26
C ARG A 541 -33.97 -3.56 22.54
N GLU A 542 -34.04 -2.29 22.19
CA GLU A 542 -32.92 -1.57 21.58
C GLU A 542 -31.80 -1.36 22.59
N GLY A 543 -30.58 -1.82 22.25
CA GLY A 543 -29.38 -1.71 23.08
C GLY A 543 -28.52 -0.48 22.81
N GLY A 544 -28.78 0.25 21.71
CA GLY A 544 -28.00 1.41 21.28
C GLY A 544 -27.35 1.24 19.91
N VAL A 545 -26.45 2.16 19.55
CA VAL A 545 -25.76 2.15 18.25
C VAL A 545 -24.36 1.55 18.40
N PHE A 546 -24.12 0.44 17.70
CA PHE A 546 -22.90 -0.37 17.76
C PHE A 546 -22.26 -0.54 16.39
N ALA A 547 -21.03 -1.06 16.40
CA ALA A 547 -20.28 -1.42 15.21
C ALA A 547 -20.26 -2.94 15.02
N PHE A 548 -20.38 -3.40 13.78
CA PHE A 548 -20.39 -4.82 13.40
C PHE A 548 -19.44 -5.02 12.22
N LEU A 549 -18.55 -6.00 12.28
CA LEU A 549 -17.79 -6.41 11.11
C LEU A 549 -18.69 -7.29 10.22
N VAL A 550 -18.80 -6.93 8.94
CA VAL A 550 -19.69 -7.61 7.99
C VAL A 550 -18.92 -7.95 6.73
N GLU A 551 -18.94 -9.21 6.30
CA GLU A 551 -18.51 -9.58 4.95
C GLU A 551 -19.50 -9.01 3.92
N LEU A 552 -19.03 -8.14 3.03
CA LEU A 552 -19.87 -7.54 2.00
C LEU A 552 -19.83 -8.35 0.70
N ALA A 553 -18.64 -8.81 0.30
CA ALA A 553 -18.41 -9.46 -0.98
C ALA A 553 -17.07 -10.25 -1.01
N ASP A 554 -16.90 -11.14 -1.98
CA ASP A 554 -15.74 -12.04 -2.10
C ASP A 554 -15.19 -12.12 -3.55
N HIS A 555 -14.68 -13.29 -3.98
CA HIS A 555 -14.23 -13.51 -5.36
C HIS A 555 -15.37 -13.60 -6.37
N ASP A 556 -16.55 -14.07 -5.98
CA ASP A 556 -17.64 -14.44 -6.87
C ASP A 556 -18.76 -13.40 -6.88
N GLY A 557 -18.95 -12.64 -5.79
CA GLY A 557 -19.90 -11.51 -5.78
C GLY A 557 -20.16 -10.93 -4.38
N PRO A 558 -21.25 -10.17 -4.21
CA PRO A 558 -21.80 -9.85 -2.89
C PRO A 558 -22.18 -11.11 -2.11
N ARG A 559 -22.02 -11.08 -0.78
CA ARG A 559 -22.40 -12.20 0.10
C ARG A 559 -23.93 -12.34 0.19
N PRO A 560 -24.47 -13.52 0.55
CA PRO A 560 -25.92 -13.71 0.70
C PRO A 560 -26.56 -12.65 1.60
N GLY A 561 -27.65 -12.04 1.12
CA GLY A 561 -28.35 -10.94 1.80
C GLY A 561 -27.72 -9.54 1.62
N VAL A 562 -26.51 -9.42 1.06
CA VAL A 562 -25.86 -8.13 0.76
C VAL A 562 -26.21 -7.69 -0.66
N THR A 563 -26.82 -6.52 -0.80
CA THR A 563 -27.06 -5.88 -2.12
C THR A 563 -26.17 -4.65 -2.28
N LEU A 564 -25.38 -4.61 -3.34
CA LEU A 564 -24.64 -3.43 -3.78
C LEU A 564 -25.33 -2.79 -4.98
N SER A 565 -25.50 -1.47 -5.00
CA SER A 565 -25.87 -0.74 -6.23
C SER A 565 -24.76 -0.80 -7.28
N PRO A 566 -25.00 -0.41 -8.54
CA PRO A 566 -23.94 0.06 -9.42
C PRO A 566 -23.10 1.19 -8.75
N PRO A 567 -21.82 1.37 -9.11
CA PRO A 567 -21.00 2.45 -8.58
C PRO A 567 -21.62 3.83 -8.85
N VAL A 568 -21.65 4.67 -7.83
CA VAL A 568 -22.08 6.07 -7.91
C VAL A 568 -20.88 6.93 -8.31
N PRO A 569 -20.90 7.62 -9.47
CA PRO A 569 -19.72 8.33 -9.96
C PRO A 569 -19.44 9.60 -9.17
N VAL A 570 -18.25 9.68 -8.55
CA VAL A 570 -17.74 10.85 -7.82
C VAL A 570 -16.52 11.41 -8.54
N GLY A 571 -16.68 12.48 -9.31
CA GLY A 571 -15.62 12.99 -10.20
C GLY A 571 -14.38 13.53 -9.49
N ALA A 572 -14.52 14.08 -8.28
CA ALA A 572 -13.42 14.70 -7.53
C ALA A 572 -12.46 13.68 -6.88
N LEU A 573 -12.96 12.49 -6.56
CA LEU A 573 -12.20 11.33 -6.09
C LEU A 573 -12.88 10.07 -6.66
N PRO A 574 -12.47 9.60 -7.85
CA PRO A 574 -13.14 8.50 -8.54
C PRO A 574 -12.81 7.14 -7.91
N LEU A 575 -13.53 6.85 -6.82
CA LEU A 575 -13.58 5.56 -6.13
C LEU A 575 -14.94 4.89 -6.34
N SER A 576 -14.99 3.57 -6.11
CA SER A 576 -16.21 2.78 -6.18
C SER A 576 -17.10 3.02 -4.94
N TYR A 577 -17.97 4.02 -5.02
CA TYR A 577 -18.98 4.33 -4.00
C TYR A 577 -20.29 3.58 -4.28
N HIS A 578 -20.89 2.95 -3.26
CA HIS A 578 -22.09 2.13 -3.41
C HIS A 578 -23.16 2.50 -2.40
N ARG A 579 -24.43 2.29 -2.77
CA ARG A 579 -25.50 2.05 -1.81
C ARG A 579 -25.48 0.57 -1.44
N VAL A 580 -25.45 0.27 -0.15
CA VAL A 580 -25.40 -1.08 0.41
C VAL A 580 -26.69 -1.34 1.19
N ARG A 581 -27.33 -2.48 0.97
CA ARG A 581 -28.47 -2.97 1.76
C ARG A 581 -28.17 -4.35 2.32
N PHE A 582 -28.70 -4.61 3.51
CA PHE A 582 -28.66 -5.90 4.18
C PHE A 582 -30.09 -6.45 4.30
N ASP A 583 -30.31 -7.69 3.91
CA ASP A 583 -31.53 -8.44 4.17
C ASP A 583 -31.19 -9.82 4.73
N GLY A 584 -31.41 -10.01 6.03
CA GLY A 584 -31.16 -11.28 6.71
C GLY A 584 -29.68 -11.64 6.85
N VAL A 585 -28.76 -10.66 6.75
CA VAL A 585 -27.31 -10.91 6.77
C VAL A 585 -26.87 -11.33 8.17
N ARG A 586 -26.41 -12.58 8.30
CA ARG A 586 -25.96 -13.15 9.57
C ARG A 586 -24.54 -12.69 9.89
N VAL A 587 -24.34 -12.20 11.10
CA VAL A 587 -23.05 -11.75 11.65
C VAL A 587 -22.82 -12.48 12.98
N PRO A 588 -21.78 -13.32 13.12
CA PRO A 588 -21.49 -13.99 14.39
C PRO A 588 -21.30 -12.99 15.54
N GLU A 589 -21.64 -13.37 16.77
CA GLU A 589 -21.40 -12.53 17.96
C GLU A 589 -19.93 -12.07 18.07
N ALA A 590 -18.96 -12.90 17.66
CA ALA A 590 -17.54 -12.55 17.62
C ALA A 590 -17.20 -11.35 16.70
N HIS A 591 -18.09 -11.00 15.77
CA HIS A 591 -17.97 -9.86 14.86
C HIS A 591 -18.82 -8.64 15.28
N TRP A 592 -19.54 -8.73 16.41
CA TRP A 592 -20.07 -7.54 17.09
C TRP A 592 -18.95 -6.85 17.86
N LEU A 593 -18.58 -5.63 17.44
CA LEU A 593 -17.53 -4.83 18.06
C LEU A 593 -18.12 -4.15 19.32
N ARG A 594 -18.25 -4.96 20.37
CA ARG A 594 -19.03 -4.68 21.58
C ARG A 594 -18.32 -3.89 22.68
N ASP A 595 -17.02 -3.69 22.53
CA ASP A 595 -16.06 -3.36 23.60
C ASP A 595 -16.30 -4.05 24.95
N ASP A 596 -16.98 -3.36 25.87
CA ASP A 596 -17.30 -3.79 27.24
C ASP A 596 -18.81 -4.07 27.47
N ALA A 597 -19.67 -3.81 26.47
CA ALA A 597 -21.03 -4.31 26.47
C ALA A 597 -21.04 -5.83 26.22
N ASP A 598 -22.03 -6.54 26.75
CA ASP A 598 -22.10 -8.00 26.69
C ASP A 598 -23.53 -8.53 26.50
N LEU A 599 -23.65 -9.83 26.23
CA LEU A 599 -24.92 -10.56 26.10
C LEU A 599 -25.00 -11.67 27.15
N ASP A 600 -26.05 -11.67 27.96
CA ASP A 600 -26.25 -12.73 28.95
C ASP A 600 -26.69 -14.07 28.31
N GLY A 601 -26.83 -15.11 29.15
CA GLY A 601 -27.25 -16.45 28.72
C GLY A 601 -28.66 -16.52 28.09
N HIS A 602 -29.44 -15.45 28.13
CA HIS A 602 -30.74 -15.33 27.47
C HIS A 602 -30.69 -14.42 26.23
N GLY A 603 -29.51 -13.91 25.86
CA GLY A 603 -29.35 -13.00 24.72
C GLY A 603 -29.87 -11.58 25.00
N ARG A 604 -29.98 -11.19 26.27
CA ARG A 604 -30.25 -9.81 26.65
C ARG A 604 -28.94 -9.02 26.67
N LEU A 605 -28.96 -7.83 26.07
CA LEU A 605 -27.82 -6.92 26.00
C LEU A 605 -27.69 -6.11 27.30
N HIS A 606 -26.47 -6.02 27.81
CA HIS A 606 -26.10 -5.17 28.93
C HIS A 606 -24.93 -4.28 28.51
N ASP A 607 -25.09 -2.96 28.66
CA ASP A 607 -24.09 -1.95 28.31
C ASP A 607 -23.85 -1.08 29.57
N PRO A 608 -22.61 -0.88 30.04
CA PRO A 608 -22.33 0.00 31.17
C PRO A 608 -22.52 1.50 30.84
N ARG A 609 -22.67 1.87 29.56
CA ARG A 609 -22.85 3.27 29.12
C ARG A 609 -24.32 3.66 28.99
N THR A 610 -24.60 4.96 29.15
CA THR A 610 -25.88 5.53 28.69
C THR A 610 -25.94 5.47 27.16
N PRO A 611 -27.12 5.51 26.52
CA PRO A 611 -27.22 5.57 25.05
C PRO A 611 -26.42 6.71 24.42
N ALA A 612 -26.28 7.85 25.11
CA ALA A 612 -25.49 8.99 24.65
C ALA A 612 -23.98 8.76 24.79
N ASP A 613 -23.53 8.06 25.85
CA ASP A 613 -22.14 7.64 26.01
C ASP A 613 -21.77 6.54 25.02
N ARG A 614 -22.65 5.55 24.79
CA ARG A 614 -22.48 4.50 23.77
C ARG A 614 -22.37 5.09 22.37
N LEU A 615 -23.23 6.04 22.00
CA LEU A 615 -23.13 6.74 20.72
C LEU A 615 -21.78 7.48 20.58
N ARG A 616 -21.36 8.24 21.60
CA ARG A 616 -20.04 8.91 21.62
C ARG A 616 -18.89 7.91 21.50
N ARG A 617 -18.98 6.77 22.18
CA ARG A 617 -17.98 5.69 22.18
C ARG A 617 -17.86 5.00 20.81
N THR A 618 -18.97 4.60 20.20
CA THR A 618 -18.99 4.01 18.84
C THR A 618 -18.44 4.98 17.79
N LEU A 619 -18.65 6.29 17.98
CA LEU A 619 -18.12 7.34 17.10
C LEU A 619 -16.69 7.81 17.44
N ALA A 620 -16.06 7.30 18.51
CA ALA A 620 -14.72 7.70 18.95
C ALA A 620 -13.61 7.34 17.95
N VAL A 621 -13.86 6.44 17.01
CA VAL A 621 -12.98 6.15 15.85
C VAL A 621 -12.69 7.42 15.03
N GLY A 622 -13.59 8.41 15.05
CA GLY A 622 -13.36 9.72 14.43
C GLY A 622 -12.12 10.44 14.96
N GLN A 623 -11.68 10.18 16.20
CA GLN A 623 -10.50 10.80 16.80
C GLN A 623 -9.22 10.51 16.02
N ASP A 624 -8.99 9.27 15.56
CA ASP A 624 -7.78 8.94 14.78
C ASP A 624 -7.76 9.76 13.49
N LEU A 625 -8.88 9.77 12.76
CA LEU A 625 -9.03 10.60 11.55
C LEU A 625 -8.77 12.07 11.83
N TRP A 626 -9.36 12.63 12.89
CA TRP A 626 -9.20 14.05 13.23
C TRP A 626 -7.79 14.44 13.66
N GLY A 627 -7.02 13.51 14.25
CA GLY A 627 -5.61 13.75 14.59
C GLY A 627 -4.67 13.65 13.39
N VAL A 628 -4.88 12.68 12.48
CA VAL A 628 -3.95 12.42 11.37
C VAL A 628 -4.26 13.18 10.08
N LEU A 629 -5.55 13.41 9.77
CA LEU A 629 -6.00 14.10 8.55
C LEU A 629 -5.40 15.51 8.39
N PRO A 630 -5.30 16.36 9.45
CA PRO A 630 -4.61 17.65 9.36
C PRO A 630 -3.21 17.58 8.74
N THR A 631 -2.46 16.51 8.99
CA THR A 631 -1.09 16.35 8.44
C THR A 631 -1.11 16.09 6.93
N ALA A 632 -2.08 15.32 6.43
CA ALA A 632 -2.27 15.10 5.00
C ALA A 632 -2.78 16.36 4.29
N LEU A 633 -3.72 17.09 4.91
CA LEU A 633 -4.23 18.37 4.42
C LEU A 633 -3.11 19.43 4.36
N ALA A 634 -2.26 19.50 5.39
CA ALA A 634 -1.08 20.35 5.41
C ALA A 634 -0.08 19.95 4.31
N ALA A 635 0.19 18.65 4.11
CA ALA A 635 1.07 18.16 3.05
C ALA A 635 0.56 18.53 1.65
N LEU A 636 -0.75 18.41 1.39
CA LEU A 636 -1.36 18.85 0.13
C LEU A 636 -1.23 20.36 -0.10
N ALA A 637 -1.45 21.17 0.94
CA ALA A 637 -1.28 22.62 0.87
C ALA A 637 0.18 23.02 0.57
N ARG A 638 1.15 22.41 1.27
CA ARG A 638 2.59 22.61 1.03
C ARG A 638 2.99 22.22 -0.39
N GLN A 639 2.65 21.02 -0.85
CA GLN A 639 3.04 20.55 -2.18
C GLN A 639 2.35 21.37 -3.29
N SER A 640 1.10 21.80 -3.09
CA SER A 640 0.40 22.65 -4.07
C SER A 640 1.06 24.02 -4.22
N ALA A 641 1.52 24.61 -3.11
CA ALA A 641 2.27 25.87 -3.14
C ALA A 641 3.63 25.70 -3.82
N VAL A 642 4.36 24.62 -3.52
CA VAL A 642 5.63 24.24 -4.20
C VAL A 642 5.43 24.09 -5.71
N LEU A 643 4.42 23.33 -6.14
CA LEU A 643 4.11 23.14 -7.57
C LEU A 643 3.78 24.47 -8.26
N ALA A 644 3.01 25.34 -7.61
CA ALA A 644 2.64 26.64 -8.16
C ALA A 644 3.83 27.63 -8.21
N VAL A 645 4.75 27.58 -7.25
CA VAL A 645 6.03 28.31 -7.28
C VAL A 645 6.91 27.81 -8.44
N ARG A 646 7.14 26.49 -8.53
CA ARG A 646 7.91 25.87 -9.61
C ARG A 646 7.33 26.19 -10.99
N HIS A 647 6.01 26.12 -11.16
CA HIS A 647 5.34 26.54 -12.38
C HIS A 647 5.60 28.01 -12.70
N SER A 648 5.44 28.90 -11.72
CA SER A 648 5.58 30.35 -11.90
C SER A 648 7.02 30.81 -12.13
N ARG A 649 8.01 30.06 -11.62
CA ARG A 649 9.45 30.31 -11.86
C ARG A 649 9.84 30.07 -13.33
N HIS A 650 9.18 29.12 -14.00
CA HIS A 650 9.48 28.75 -15.39
C HIS A 650 8.49 29.32 -16.43
N ARG A 651 7.34 29.86 -15.99
CA ARG A 651 6.32 30.40 -16.90
C ARG A 651 6.59 31.87 -17.21
N GLU A 652 7.16 32.16 -18.37
CA GLU A 652 7.31 33.54 -18.86
C GLU A 652 5.98 34.22 -19.20
N THR A 653 5.94 35.54 -19.08
CA THR A 653 4.84 36.39 -19.58
C THR A 653 5.14 37.00 -20.95
N ARG A 654 4.08 37.29 -21.72
CA ARG A 654 4.13 38.18 -22.90
C ARG A 654 3.35 39.49 -22.67
N ALA A 655 3.02 39.81 -21.42
CA ALA A 655 2.38 41.07 -21.08
C ALA A 655 3.31 42.26 -21.35
N ALA A 656 2.79 43.33 -21.95
CA ALA A 656 3.56 44.50 -22.38
C ALA A 656 4.33 45.21 -21.24
N LEU A 657 3.94 45.00 -19.97
CA LEU A 657 4.63 45.53 -18.80
C LEU A 657 6.05 44.97 -18.61
N ALA A 658 6.28 43.69 -18.95
CA ALA A 658 7.57 43.02 -18.74
C ALA A 658 7.71 41.73 -19.60
N PRO A 659 7.78 41.82 -20.95
CA PRO A 659 7.86 40.63 -21.81
C PRO A 659 9.08 39.74 -21.50
N GLY A 660 8.91 38.42 -21.54
CA GLY A 660 9.95 37.44 -21.23
C GLY A 660 10.25 37.26 -19.73
N THR A 661 9.65 38.07 -18.86
CA THR A 661 9.87 37.95 -17.41
C THR A 661 9.10 36.75 -16.84
N PRO A 662 9.68 35.95 -15.91
CA PRO A 662 8.96 34.88 -15.21
C PRO A 662 7.75 35.39 -14.41
N LEU A 663 6.66 34.62 -14.41
CA LEU A 663 5.41 34.98 -13.74
C LEU A 663 5.61 35.22 -12.22
N LEU A 664 6.54 34.50 -11.59
CA LEU A 664 6.93 34.65 -10.19
C LEU A 664 7.56 36.03 -9.84
N ALA A 665 8.05 36.79 -10.81
CA ALA A 665 8.57 38.13 -10.57
C ALA A 665 7.46 39.18 -10.37
N HIS A 666 6.22 38.91 -10.81
CA HIS A 666 5.11 39.83 -10.58
C HIS A 666 4.66 39.79 -9.12
N ARG A 667 4.62 40.97 -8.48
CA ARG A 667 4.24 41.10 -7.05
C ARG A 667 2.88 40.48 -6.71
N SER A 668 1.92 40.50 -7.63
CA SER A 668 0.61 39.83 -7.48
C SER A 668 0.72 38.30 -7.37
N GLN A 669 1.67 37.68 -8.09
CA GLN A 669 1.96 36.25 -7.99
C GLN A 669 2.77 35.94 -6.73
N GLN A 670 3.73 36.80 -6.37
CA GLN A 670 4.50 36.68 -5.11
C GLN A 670 3.56 36.70 -3.89
N ARG A 671 2.69 37.71 -3.77
CA ARG A 671 1.70 37.84 -2.67
C ARG A 671 0.81 36.61 -2.54
N ALA A 672 0.45 35.98 -3.66
CA ALA A 672 -0.34 34.75 -3.67
C ALA A 672 0.47 33.53 -3.20
N LEU A 673 1.66 33.30 -3.77
CA LEU A 673 2.40 32.05 -3.57
C LEU A 673 3.26 32.03 -2.30
N LEU A 674 3.94 33.13 -1.96
CA LEU A 674 4.57 33.29 -0.65
C LEU A 674 3.52 33.23 0.46
N GLY A 675 2.34 33.80 0.19
CA GLY A 675 1.19 33.72 1.06
C GLY A 675 0.62 32.29 1.22
N ALA A 676 0.60 31.50 0.16
CA ALA A 676 0.18 30.09 0.21
C ALA A 676 1.18 29.22 0.99
N LEU A 677 2.49 29.47 0.85
CA LEU A 677 3.52 28.82 1.67
C LEU A 677 3.36 29.18 3.16
N ALA A 678 3.12 30.45 3.48
CA ALA A 678 2.88 30.90 4.86
C ALA A 678 1.60 30.27 5.45
N ASP A 679 0.47 30.35 4.74
CA ASP A 679 -0.79 29.72 5.17
C ASP A 679 -0.61 28.19 5.37
N ALA A 680 0.16 27.52 4.49
CA ALA A 680 0.47 26.08 4.61
C ALA A 680 1.43 25.74 5.77
N PHE A 681 2.30 26.68 6.19
CA PHE A 681 3.12 26.52 7.39
C PHE A 681 2.25 26.54 8.66
N ALA A 682 1.36 27.52 8.79
CA ALA A 682 0.42 27.59 9.92
C ALA A 682 -0.46 26.32 10.03
N LEU A 683 -0.96 25.85 8.88
CA LEU A 683 -1.69 24.58 8.77
C LEU A 683 -0.84 23.37 9.21
N SER A 684 0.48 23.41 9.01
CA SER A 684 1.41 22.37 9.46
C SER A 684 1.67 22.41 10.98
N CYS A 685 1.69 23.59 11.60
CA CYS A 685 1.78 23.75 13.06
C CYS A 685 0.51 23.19 13.75
N ALA A 686 -0.67 23.57 13.26
CA ALA A 686 -1.95 23.03 13.74
C ALA A 686 -2.04 21.50 13.54
N ALA A 687 -1.50 20.98 12.43
CA ALA A 687 -1.43 19.55 12.20
C ALA A 687 -0.51 18.82 13.19
N ALA A 688 0.65 19.38 13.52
CA ALA A 688 1.52 18.81 14.55
C ALA A 688 0.81 18.76 15.93
N ARG A 689 0.06 19.81 16.29
CA ARG A 689 -0.71 19.80 17.55
C ARG A 689 -1.86 18.80 17.54
N ALA A 690 -2.50 18.55 16.39
CA ALA A 690 -3.52 17.52 16.26
C ALA A 690 -2.95 16.10 16.49
N ARG A 691 -1.73 15.82 16.03
CA ARG A 691 -1.02 14.54 16.30
C ARG A 691 -0.66 14.40 17.78
N GLU A 692 -0.10 15.44 18.40
CA GLU A 692 0.21 15.46 19.84
C GLU A 692 -1.03 15.19 20.71
N LEU A 693 -2.17 15.79 20.36
CA LEU A 693 -3.43 15.57 21.08
C LEU A 693 -4.03 14.18 20.84
N LEU A 694 -3.81 13.57 19.66
CA LEU A 694 -4.20 12.19 19.41
C LEU A 694 -3.33 11.20 20.21
N ALA A 695 -2.04 11.45 20.34
CA ALA A 695 -1.15 10.66 21.20
C ALA A 695 -1.62 10.74 22.67
N ALA A 696 -1.77 11.93 23.23
CA ALA A 696 -2.25 12.12 24.61
C ALA A 696 -3.66 11.53 24.84
N ALA A 697 -4.57 11.64 23.87
CA ALA A 697 -5.92 11.06 23.99
C ALA A 697 -5.96 9.52 23.98
N ARG A 698 -4.86 8.84 23.63
CA ARG A 698 -4.71 7.38 23.79
C ARG A 698 -4.28 6.99 25.21
N GLU A 699 -3.82 7.94 26.02
CA GLU A 699 -3.40 7.74 27.42
C GLU A 699 -4.51 8.07 28.43
N SER A 700 -5.57 8.79 28.02
CA SER A 700 -6.63 9.28 28.92
C SER A 700 -8.06 8.96 28.43
N ASP A 701 -8.72 7.98 29.04
CA ASP A 701 -10.12 7.63 28.73
C ASP A 701 -11.10 8.54 29.50
N THR A 702 -11.25 9.79 29.03
CA THR A 702 -12.00 10.85 29.74
C THR A 702 -13.35 11.18 29.10
N ALA A 703 -14.44 10.96 29.84
CA ALA A 703 -15.75 11.53 29.54
C ALA A 703 -15.83 13.03 29.92
N GLY A 704 -16.79 13.78 29.36
CA GLY A 704 -17.14 15.11 29.91
C GLY A 704 -17.63 16.22 28.96
N ALA A 705 -18.67 15.98 28.16
CA ALA A 705 -19.53 17.08 27.64
C ALA A 705 -20.90 16.56 27.21
N GLU A 706 -21.95 17.39 27.30
CA GLU A 706 -23.25 17.09 26.68
C GLU A 706 -23.21 17.34 25.17
N SER A 707 -23.67 16.36 24.38
CA SER A 707 -23.81 16.48 22.92
C SER A 707 -24.76 17.62 22.53
N GLY A 708 -24.40 18.39 21.50
CA GLY A 708 -25.24 19.47 20.98
C GLY A 708 -25.96 19.08 19.70
N PHE A 709 -25.64 19.79 18.61
CA PHE A 709 -26.19 19.49 17.28
C PHE A 709 -25.59 18.22 16.65
N ALA A 710 -24.47 17.77 17.22
CA ALA A 710 -23.75 16.56 16.89
C ALA A 710 -23.07 16.03 18.17
N PRO A 711 -22.34 14.90 18.12
CA PRO A 711 -21.55 14.43 19.26
C PRO A 711 -20.09 14.89 19.18
N TRP A 712 -19.69 15.62 18.14
CA TRP A 712 -18.28 15.81 17.76
C TRP A 712 -17.46 16.58 18.80
N ALA A 713 -18.01 17.68 19.34
CA ALA A 713 -17.35 18.45 20.40
C ALA A 713 -17.30 17.69 21.73
N ALA A 714 -18.16 16.68 21.90
CA ALA A 714 -18.22 15.79 23.06
C ALA A 714 -17.41 14.48 22.90
N VAL A 715 -17.00 14.13 21.68
CA VAL A 715 -16.03 13.05 21.39
C VAL A 715 -14.60 13.60 21.42
N SER A 716 -14.35 14.80 20.88
CA SER A 716 -13.13 15.57 21.12
C SER A 716 -13.27 17.01 20.61
N ARG A 717 -13.44 17.98 21.52
CA ARG A 717 -13.54 19.42 21.22
C ARG A 717 -12.35 19.96 20.41
N PRO A 718 -11.07 19.69 20.77
CA PRO A 718 -9.95 20.23 19.98
C PRO A 718 -9.73 19.49 18.66
N LEU A 719 -9.80 18.15 18.62
CA LEU A 719 -9.53 17.40 17.38
C LEU A 719 -10.59 17.67 16.30
N SER A 720 -11.87 17.71 16.66
CA SER A 720 -12.94 18.09 15.71
C SER A 720 -12.76 19.52 15.20
N ALA A 721 -12.34 20.46 16.06
CA ALA A 721 -11.99 21.82 15.66
C ALA A 721 -10.80 21.86 14.67
N TYR A 722 -9.72 21.10 14.92
CA TYR A 722 -8.61 21.01 13.96
C TYR A 722 -9.05 20.40 12.63
N LYS A 723 -9.83 19.30 12.62
CA LYS A 723 -10.40 18.74 11.38
C LYS A 723 -11.16 19.80 10.59
N ALA A 724 -12.05 20.53 11.26
CA ALA A 724 -12.91 21.52 10.61
C ALA A 724 -12.15 22.78 10.18
N HIS A 725 -11.08 23.20 10.86
CA HIS A 725 -10.26 24.32 10.41
C HIS A 725 -9.32 23.92 9.25
N CYS A 726 -8.70 22.75 9.36
CA CYS A 726 -7.70 22.29 8.39
C CYS A 726 -8.31 21.94 7.03
N ALA A 727 -9.56 21.48 6.97
CA ALA A 727 -10.26 21.19 5.72
C ALA A 727 -10.43 22.46 4.86
N ASP A 728 -11.08 23.49 5.41
CA ASP A 728 -11.35 24.75 4.70
C ASP A 728 -10.07 25.48 4.29
N GLU A 729 -9.08 25.57 5.19
CA GLU A 729 -7.82 26.24 4.86
C GLU A 729 -7.02 25.47 3.81
N ALA A 730 -6.99 24.13 3.86
CA ALA A 730 -6.37 23.32 2.82
C ALA A 730 -7.09 23.47 1.46
N GLU A 731 -8.42 23.38 1.41
CA GLU A 731 -9.18 23.59 0.18
C GLU A 731 -8.88 24.99 -0.39
N ARG A 732 -8.93 26.03 0.45
CA ARG A 732 -8.65 27.41 0.05
C ARG A 732 -7.25 27.60 -0.52
N ILE A 733 -6.22 27.05 0.14
CA ILE A 733 -4.82 27.16 -0.30
C ILE A 733 -4.60 26.40 -1.61
N VAL A 734 -5.03 25.14 -1.69
CA VAL A 734 -4.87 24.29 -2.88
C VAL A 734 -5.63 24.88 -4.06
N ALA A 735 -6.86 25.35 -3.86
CA ALA A 735 -7.66 25.97 -4.91
C ALA A 735 -7.07 27.30 -5.40
N ASP A 736 -6.39 28.10 -4.56
CA ASP A 736 -5.67 29.28 -5.07
C ASP A 736 -4.41 28.89 -5.84
N CYS A 737 -3.61 27.94 -5.34
CA CYS A 737 -2.45 27.41 -6.06
C CYS A 737 -2.84 26.88 -7.45
N GLN A 738 -3.98 26.17 -7.53
CA GLN A 738 -4.59 25.71 -8.79
C GLN A 738 -4.91 26.88 -9.73
N ARG A 739 -5.58 27.94 -9.23
CA ARG A 739 -5.87 29.16 -10.01
C ARG A 739 -4.60 29.88 -10.46
N ARG A 740 -3.54 29.94 -9.64
CA ARG A 740 -2.25 30.57 -9.98
C ARG A 740 -1.47 29.83 -11.08
N CYS A 741 -1.78 28.56 -11.32
CA CYS A 741 -1.26 27.78 -12.46
C CYS A 741 -2.11 27.92 -13.74
N GLY A 742 -3.22 28.67 -13.69
CA GLY A 742 -4.17 28.80 -14.81
C GLY A 742 -4.67 27.43 -15.28
N HIS A 743 -4.77 27.26 -16.61
CA HIS A 743 -5.23 26.00 -17.20
C HIS A 743 -4.32 24.79 -16.87
N ALA A 744 -3.04 25.01 -16.56
CA ALA A 744 -2.15 23.91 -16.15
C ALA A 744 -2.57 23.30 -14.79
N GLY A 745 -3.25 24.07 -13.92
CA GLY A 745 -3.82 23.55 -12.68
C GLY A 745 -4.99 22.59 -12.87
N LEU A 746 -5.56 22.48 -14.08
CA LEU A 746 -6.62 21.55 -14.43
C LEU A 746 -6.11 20.23 -15.04
N ALA A 747 -4.81 20.12 -15.33
CA ALA A 747 -4.24 18.89 -15.87
C ALA A 747 -3.98 17.86 -14.76
N ASP A 748 -4.54 16.66 -14.90
CA ASP A 748 -4.41 15.57 -13.91
C ASP A 748 -2.95 15.20 -13.61
N GLY A 749 -2.05 15.32 -14.60
CA GLY A 749 -0.60 15.12 -14.41
C GLY A 749 0.07 16.14 -13.48
N ASN A 750 -0.54 17.30 -13.23
CA ASN A 750 -0.08 18.27 -12.24
C ASN A 750 -0.80 18.10 -10.87
N ARG A 751 -1.73 17.14 -10.76
CA ARG A 751 -2.43 16.66 -9.55
C ARG A 751 -3.26 17.66 -8.73
N LEU A 752 -3.10 18.98 -8.94
CA LEU A 752 -3.78 20.03 -8.17
C LEU A 752 -5.32 19.87 -8.15
N ALA A 753 -5.92 19.34 -9.22
CA ALA A 753 -7.35 19.02 -9.27
C ALA A 753 -7.74 17.90 -8.29
N GLY A 754 -6.94 16.83 -8.19
CA GLY A 754 -7.14 15.75 -7.23
C GLY A 754 -6.83 16.18 -5.79
N TYR A 755 -5.82 17.02 -5.58
CA TYR A 755 -5.51 17.61 -4.27
C TYR A 755 -6.66 18.48 -3.76
N HIS A 756 -7.25 19.30 -4.63
CA HIS A 756 -8.44 20.11 -4.33
C HIS A 756 -9.65 19.20 -4.05
N GLY A 757 -9.88 18.19 -4.89
CA GLY A 757 -10.96 17.21 -4.71
C GLY A 757 -10.88 16.45 -3.37
N PHE A 758 -9.68 16.10 -2.92
CA PHE A 758 -9.47 15.48 -1.62
C PHE A 758 -9.73 16.43 -0.46
N ALA A 759 -9.11 17.61 -0.43
CA ALA A 759 -9.31 18.57 0.64
C ALA A 759 -10.80 18.91 0.84
N ARG A 760 -11.49 19.19 -0.28
CA ARG A 760 -12.93 19.48 -0.32
C ARG A 760 -13.79 18.29 0.12
N SER A 761 -13.37 17.04 -0.12
CA SER A 761 -14.14 15.87 0.32
C SER A 761 -14.31 15.80 1.84
N PHE A 762 -13.38 16.40 2.60
CA PHE A 762 -13.42 16.49 4.06
C PHE A 762 -14.14 17.73 4.61
N ASP A 763 -14.88 18.50 3.81
CA ASP A 763 -15.92 19.36 4.37
C ASP A 763 -17.06 18.50 4.96
N PRO A 764 -17.80 17.67 4.17
CA PRO A 764 -18.82 16.76 4.69
C PRO A 764 -18.27 15.47 5.34
N ALA A 765 -17.12 14.94 4.87
CA ALA A 765 -16.58 13.68 5.39
C ALA A 765 -15.84 13.85 6.72
N GLY A 766 -15.82 12.78 7.52
CA GLY A 766 -15.22 12.81 8.86
C GLY A 766 -16.01 13.63 9.89
N GLY A 767 -17.31 13.81 9.67
CA GLY A 767 -18.18 14.70 10.44
C GLY A 767 -18.21 16.10 9.81
N ASP A 768 -19.38 16.53 9.36
CA ASP A 768 -19.59 17.79 8.61
C ASP A 768 -19.00 19.01 9.33
N SER A 769 -18.14 19.78 8.63
CA SER A 769 -17.42 20.90 9.22
C SER A 769 -18.32 22.04 9.71
N ARG A 770 -19.49 22.26 9.10
CA ARG A 770 -20.47 23.27 9.56
C ARG A 770 -21.23 22.79 10.79
N LEU A 771 -21.61 21.51 10.85
CA LEU A 771 -22.19 20.91 12.05
C LEU A 771 -21.20 20.89 13.23
N ILE A 772 -19.92 20.60 12.98
CA ILE A 772 -18.85 20.75 13.99
C ILE A 772 -18.81 22.18 14.53
N ARG A 773 -18.85 23.20 13.67
CA ARG A 773 -18.82 24.62 14.10
C ARG A 773 -20.05 25.00 14.92
N TYR A 774 -21.25 24.53 14.57
CA TYR A 774 -22.45 24.72 15.40
C TYR A 774 -22.27 24.07 16.78
N ASP A 775 -21.78 22.83 16.83
CA ASP A 775 -21.62 22.05 18.07
C ASP A 775 -20.57 22.67 19.01
N LEU A 776 -19.42 23.09 18.45
CA LEU A 776 -18.41 23.88 19.16
C LEU A 776 -19.00 25.20 19.69
N GLY A 777 -19.71 25.95 18.83
CA GLY A 777 -20.35 27.21 19.20
C GLY A 777 -21.38 27.08 20.31
N ARG A 778 -22.09 25.93 20.39
CA ARG A 778 -22.97 25.58 21.50
C ARG A 778 -22.19 25.31 22.78
N ALA A 779 -21.23 24.37 22.73
CA ALA A 779 -20.48 23.91 23.89
C ALA A 779 -19.63 25.01 24.56
N LEU A 780 -19.18 26.00 23.79
CA LEU A 780 -18.48 27.20 24.28
C LEU A 780 -19.37 28.13 25.12
N LEU A 781 -20.70 27.97 25.09
CA LEU A 781 -21.58 28.74 25.98
C LEU A 781 -21.61 28.15 27.40
N ASP A 782 -21.33 26.85 27.55
CA ASP A 782 -21.41 26.11 28.82
C ASP A 782 -20.15 26.32 29.70
N GLU A 783 -19.05 26.79 29.11
CA GLU A 783 -17.80 27.13 29.83
C GLU A 783 -17.99 28.34 30.78
N THR A 784 -17.26 28.41 31.90
CA THR A 784 -17.32 29.58 32.79
C THR A 784 -16.92 30.86 32.05
N ALA A 785 -17.64 31.97 32.24
CA ALA A 785 -17.31 33.23 31.57
C ALA A 785 -15.92 33.75 32.00
N PRO A 786 -14.98 34.00 31.07
CA PRO A 786 -13.78 34.77 31.37
C PRO A 786 -14.15 36.19 31.83
N GLY A 787 -13.22 36.87 32.51
CA GLY A 787 -13.39 38.24 33.01
C GLY A 787 -13.43 39.31 31.91
N GLY A 788 -12.53 40.29 31.97
CA GLY A 788 -12.41 41.25 30.86
C GLY A 788 -11.95 40.58 29.55
N PRO A 789 -12.22 41.18 28.38
CA PRO A 789 -11.55 40.76 27.14
C PRO A 789 -10.02 40.87 27.29
N PRO A 790 -9.24 39.98 26.67
CA PRO A 790 -7.79 40.04 26.77
C PRO A 790 -7.26 41.35 26.15
N PRO A 791 -6.21 41.95 26.74
CA PRO A 791 -5.57 43.14 26.17
C PRO A 791 -4.90 42.79 24.84
N LEU A 792 -4.81 43.76 23.94
CA LEU A 792 -4.05 43.63 22.70
C LEU A 792 -2.75 44.45 22.81
N THR A 793 -1.66 43.84 22.33
CA THR A 793 -0.43 44.56 21.96
C THR A 793 -0.68 45.44 20.73
N THR A 794 0.08 46.52 20.59
CA THR A 794 0.04 47.42 19.43
C THR A 794 0.99 47.00 18.31
N ASP A 795 1.88 46.04 18.55
CA ASP A 795 2.80 45.56 17.52
C ASP A 795 2.20 44.39 16.73
N LEU A 796 2.00 44.60 15.43
CA LEU A 796 1.58 43.56 14.48
C LEU A 796 2.68 42.51 14.22
N ALA A 797 3.89 42.68 14.74
CA ALA A 797 4.98 41.70 14.70
C ALA A 797 5.08 40.81 15.95
N ASP A 798 4.29 41.07 17.00
CA ASP A 798 4.23 40.22 18.18
C ASP A 798 3.53 38.88 17.86
N PRO A 799 4.19 37.72 18.04
CA PRO A 799 3.57 36.40 17.78
C PRO A 799 2.31 36.11 18.61
N GLY A 800 2.12 36.78 19.74
CA GLY A 800 0.94 36.70 20.58
C GLY A 800 -0.23 37.60 20.14
N TRP A 801 0.01 38.58 19.26
CA TRP A 801 -1.02 39.52 18.80
C TRP A 801 -2.24 38.82 18.20
N TRP A 802 -2.01 37.96 17.20
CA TRP A 802 -3.09 37.31 16.46
C TRP A 802 -3.94 36.34 17.32
N PRO A 803 -3.34 35.47 18.16
CA PRO A 803 -4.05 34.75 19.22
C PRO A 803 -4.92 35.64 20.11
N ALA A 804 -4.39 36.77 20.60
CA ALA A 804 -5.12 37.67 21.48
C ALA A 804 -6.32 38.34 20.78
N VAL A 805 -6.19 38.70 19.50
CA VAL A 805 -7.30 39.21 18.66
C VAL A 805 -8.42 38.17 18.55
N LEU A 806 -8.09 36.91 18.25
CA LEU A 806 -9.09 35.85 18.15
C LEU A 806 -9.71 35.48 19.50
N ALA A 807 -8.96 35.52 20.59
CA ALA A 807 -9.49 35.37 21.95
C ALA A 807 -10.47 36.50 22.33
N ARG A 808 -10.15 37.76 21.98
CA ARG A 808 -11.05 38.92 22.13
C ARG A 808 -12.29 38.78 21.23
N HIS A 809 -12.17 38.21 20.03
CA HIS A 809 -13.31 37.92 19.16
C HIS A 809 -14.22 36.83 19.75
N GLN A 810 -13.64 35.70 20.19
CA GLN A 810 -14.35 34.58 20.82
C GLN A 810 -15.15 35.07 22.04
N HIS A 811 -14.51 35.79 22.95
CA HIS A 811 -15.17 36.41 24.12
C HIS A 811 -16.35 37.32 23.72
N THR A 812 -16.18 38.13 22.67
CA THR A 812 -17.23 39.03 22.16
C THR A 812 -18.43 38.24 21.62
N LEU A 813 -18.19 37.18 20.84
CA LEU A 813 -19.22 36.32 20.26
C LEU A 813 -19.94 35.47 21.32
N THR A 814 -19.21 34.83 22.24
CA THR A 814 -19.78 34.06 23.36
C THR A 814 -20.72 34.93 24.20
N ASN A 815 -20.29 36.14 24.57
CA ASN A 815 -21.12 37.05 25.34
C ASN A 815 -22.31 37.61 24.55
N TRP A 816 -22.24 37.72 23.22
CA TRP A 816 -23.41 38.02 22.40
C TRP A 816 -24.40 36.85 22.39
N LEU A 817 -23.94 35.64 22.11
CA LEU A 817 -24.77 34.42 22.05
C LEU A 817 -25.48 34.13 23.37
N ARG A 818 -24.78 34.18 24.52
CA ARG A 818 -25.40 33.99 25.84
C ARG A 818 -26.57 34.95 26.10
N ARG A 819 -26.46 36.21 25.65
CA ARG A 819 -27.54 37.20 25.81
C ARG A 819 -28.71 36.97 24.84
N ALA A 820 -28.47 36.32 23.70
CA ALA A 820 -29.51 35.90 22.76
C ALA A 820 -30.26 34.66 23.28
N THR A 821 -29.55 33.62 23.73
CA THR A 821 -30.17 32.38 24.25
C THR A 821 -30.96 32.60 25.55
N THR A 822 -30.55 33.53 26.41
CA THR A 822 -31.32 33.91 27.62
C THR A 822 -32.56 34.78 27.35
N ARG A 823 -32.83 35.14 26.10
CA ARG A 823 -34.00 35.96 25.70
C ARG A 823 -34.77 35.32 24.53
N PRO A 824 -35.33 34.10 24.72
CA PRO A 824 -36.14 33.45 23.68
C PRO A 824 -37.38 34.29 23.35
N PRO A 825 -37.90 34.20 22.11
CA PRO A 825 -39.10 34.91 21.67
C PRO A 825 -40.37 34.29 22.28
N GLY A 826 -40.66 34.67 23.53
CA GLY A 826 -41.78 34.14 24.30
C GLY A 826 -41.40 32.95 25.19
N GLY A 827 -42.23 32.68 26.19
CA GLY A 827 -42.06 31.51 27.06
C GLY A 827 -42.58 30.24 26.37
N GLY A 828 -41.76 29.19 26.34
CA GLY A 828 -42.13 27.88 25.77
C GLY A 828 -41.51 27.55 24.41
N ALA A 829 -40.62 28.39 23.87
CA ALA A 829 -39.90 28.10 22.63
C ALA A 829 -39.08 26.80 22.72
N THR A 830 -39.13 25.97 21.67
CA THR A 830 -38.34 24.73 21.60
C THR A 830 -36.84 25.01 21.44
N PRO A 831 -35.97 23.99 21.67
CA PRO A 831 -34.54 24.11 21.37
C PRO A 831 -34.28 24.48 19.89
N PHE A 832 -35.10 23.97 18.96
CA PHE A 832 -34.97 24.32 17.54
C PHE A 832 -35.32 25.79 17.27
N GLU A 833 -36.46 26.29 17.76
CA GLU A 833 -36.85 27.69 17.58
C GLU A 833 -35.87 28.67 18.24
N THR A 834 -35.27 28.25 19.37
CA THR A 834 -34.24 29.02 20.07
C THR A 834 -32.93 29.09 19.28
N TRP A 835 -32.47 27.97 18.72
CA TRP A 835 -31.14 27.88 18.11
C TRP A 835 -31.09 28.11 16.60
N ASN A 836 -32.12 27.75 15.84
CA ASN A 836 -32.18 27.91 14.39
C ASN A 836 -31.82 29.34 13.91
N PRO A 837 -32.39 30.44 14.46
CA PRO A 837 -32.00 31.81 14.09
C PRO A 837 -30.61 32.24 14.61
N LEU A 838 -29.94 31.42 15.43
CA LEU A 838 -28.61 31.67 15.99
C LEU A 838 -27.50 30.82 15.35
N LEU A 839 -27.84 29.86 14.48
CA LEU A 839 -26.90 28.87 13.93
C LEU A 839 -25.66 29.51 13.27
N ASP A 840 -25.83 30.51 12.41
CA ASP A 840 -24.68 31.15 11.75
C ASP A 840 -23.75 31.87 12.75
N ARG A 841 -24.29 32.37 13.88
CA ARG A 841 -23.49 32.95 14.97
C ARG A 841 -22.82 31.89 15.83
N ALA A 842 -23.45 30.74 16.03
CA ALA A 842 -22.81 29.58 16.64
C ALA A 842 -21.65 29.08 15.76
N ALA A 843 -21.84 28.99 14.44
CA ALA A 843 -20.78 28.62 13.51
C ALA A 843 -19.62 29.63 13.49
N GLU A 844 -19.92 30.93 13.53
CA GLU A 844 -18.91 32.00 13.64
C GLU A 844 -18.08 31.87 14.93
N LEU A 845 -18.72 31.57 16.08
CA LEU A 845 -18.03 31.31 17.33
C LEU A 845 -17.17 30.03 17.27
N GLY A 846 -17.71 28.92 16.76
CA GLY A 846 -16.99 27.66 16.62
C GLY A 846 -15.79 27.75 15.65
N ALA A 847 -15.95 28.49 14.55
CA ALA A 847 -14.88 28.80 13.61
C ALA A 847 -13.81 29.70 14.24
N THR A 848 -14.23 30.71 15.02
CA THR A 848 -13.29 31.60 15.76
C THR A 848 -12.46 30.81 16.77
N TYR A 849 -13.09 29.88 17.51
CA TYR A 849 -12.38 28.99 18.43
C TYR A 849 -11.37 28.10 17.69
N ALA A 850 -11.78 27.46 16.58
CA ALA A 850 -10.90 26.59 15.81
C ALA A 850 -9.71 27.36 15.18
N ALA A 851 -9.96 28.57 14.68
CA ALA A 851 -8.91 29.46 14.18
C ALA A 851 -7.98 29.96 15.31
N ARG A 852 -8.52 30.20 16.52
CA ARG A 852 -7.70 30.60 17.69
C ARG A 852 -6.72 29.50 18.08
N LEU A 853 -7.15 28.24 18.10
CA LEU A 853 -6.27 27.11 18.37
C LEU A 853 -5.09 27.06 17.38
N ALA A 854 -5.37 27.10 16.08
CA ALA A 854 -4.33 27.12 15.05
C ALA A 854 -3.42 28.37 15.10
N ALA A 855 -3.96 29.52 15.54
CA ALA A 855 -3.18 30.73 15.77
C ALA A 855 -2.25 30.60 17.00
N GLU A 856 -2.69 29.92 18.07
CA GLU A 856 -1.90 29.65 19.27
C GLU A 856 -0.78 28.62 19.01
N ASP A 857 -0.96 27.72 18.04
CA ASP A 857 0.06 26.74 17.66
C ASP A 857 1.21 27.33 16.83
N LEU A 858 1.04 28.49 16.19
CA LEU A 858 2.12 29.20 15.49
C LEU A 858 3.28 29.59 16.43
N PRO A 859 3.07 30.42 17.48
CA PRO A 859 4.13 30.75 18.42
C PRO A 859 4.60 29.53 19.24
N ARG A 860 3.71 28.57 19.54
CA ARG A 860 4.06 27.31 20.20
C ARG A 860 5.09 26.53 19.36
N ALA A 861 4.83 26.35 18.07
CA ALA A 861 5.73 25.64 17.17
C ALA A 861 7.07 26.36 17.03
N LEU A 862 7.07 27.68 16.82
CA LEU A 862 8.29 28.49 16.76
C LEU A 862 9.17 28.32 18.02
N ALA A 863 8.56 28.27 19.21
CA ALA A 863 9.30 28.08 20.46
C ALA A 863 9.96 26.69 20.60
N THR A 864 9.48 25.67 19.85
CA THR A 864 10.08 24.33 19.81
C THR A 864 11.15 24.15 18.73
N LEU A 865 11.20 25.03 17.73
CA LEU A 865 12.14 24.96 16.61
C LEU A 865 13.46 25.70 16.94
N PRO A 866 14.59 25.31 16.33
CA PRO A 866 15.78 26.17 16.30
C PRO A 866 15.45 27.55 15.70
N PRO A 867 16.00 28.66 16.25
CA PRO A 867 15.74 30.00 15.73
C PRO A 867 16.09 30.13 14.25
N ASP A 868 15.09 30.48 13.43
CA ASP A 868 15.22 30.49 11.98
C ASP A 868 14.35 31.57 11.32
N GLU A 869 14.98 32.44 10.55
CA GLU A 869 14.34 33.59 9.89
C GLU A 869 13.24 33.15 8.90
N ALA A 870 13.43 32.03 8.19
CA ALA A 870 12.43 31.55 7.22
C ALA A 870 11.16 31.04 7.91
N THR A 871 11.28 30.25 8.99
CA THR A 871 10.10 29.81 9.76
C THR A 871 9.41 30.97 10.48
N THR A 872 10.17 31.94 11.00
CA THR A 872 9.61 33.15 11.61
C THR A 872 8.88 34.02 10.58
N ALA A 873 9.44 34.21 9.38
CA ALA A 873 8.80 34.94 8.30
C ALA A 873 7.52 34.24 7.79
N LEU A 874 7.53 32.91 7.66
CA LEU A 874 6.34 32.11 7.35
C LEU A 874 5.23 32.30 8.39
N ALA A 875 5.56 32.13 9.68
CA ALA A 875 4.60 32.26 10.77
C ALA A 875 4.01 33.67 10.87
N HIS A 876 4.85 34.70 10.81
CA HIS A 876 4.39 36.09 10.89
C HIS A 876 3.49 36.46 9.72
N LEU A 877 3.89 36.11 8.49
CA LEU A 877 3.09 36.36 7.29
C LEU A 877 1.76 35.62 7.33
N ALA A 878 1.72 34.39 7.87
CA ALA A 878 0.48 33.63 8.02
C ALA A 878 -0.51 34.30 8.98
N ALA A 879 -0.02 34.77 10.14
CA ALA A 879 -0.84 35.49 11.12
C ALA A 879 -1.42 36.79 10.55
N LEU A 880 -0.59 37.61 9.88
CA LEU A 880 -1.05 38.84 9.22
C LEU A 880 -2.10 38.55 8.12
N ARG A 881 -1.89 37.50 7.33
CA ARG A 881 -2.83 37.09 6.27
C ARG A 881 -4.14 36.52 6.82
N ALA A 882 -4.13 35.85 7.97
CA ALA A 882 -5.34 35.41 8.63
C ALA A 882 -6.14 36.62 9.19
N ALA A 883 -5.44 37.62 9.74
CA ALA A 883 -6.05 38.87 10.18
C ALA A 883 -6.68 39.67 9.04
N ASP A 884 -5.99 39.80 7.90
CA ASP A 884 -6.49 40.46 6.68
C ASP A 884 -7.79 39.81 6.17
N ARG A 885 -7.81 38.47 6.06
CA ARG A 885 -9.01 37.70 5.68
C ARG A 885 -10.21 37.92 6.63
N LEU A 886 -9.97 38.27 7.90
CA LEU A 886 -10.99 38.43 8.93
C LEU A 886 -11.23 39.89 9.37
N ALA A 887 -10.57 40.87 8.74
CA ALA A 887 -10.66 42.29 9.11
C ALA A 887 -12.11 42.81 9.09
N GLY A 888 -12.91 42.42 8.08
CA GLY A 888 -14.33 42.78 7.97
C GLY A 888 -15.18 42.32 9.18
N PRO A 889 -15.23 41.01 9.48
CA PRO A 889 -15.86 40.49 10.71
C PRO A 889 -15.35 41.15 12.01
N LEU A 890 -14.03 41.31 12.17
CA LEU A 890 -13.41 41.89 13.37
C LEU A 890 -13.83 43.36 13.59
N LEU A 891 -13.90 44.16 12.52
CA LEU A 891 -14.42 45.53 12.54
C LEU A 891 -15.93 45.57 12.81
N ARG A 892 -16.72 44.72 12.13
CA ARG A 892 -18.19 44.61 12.31
C ARG A 892 -18.56 44.33 13.77
N HIS A 893 -17.74 43.55 14.48
CA HIS A 893 -17.95 43.19 15.87
C HIS A 893 -17.25 44.11 16.88
N ARG A 894 -16.54 45.14 16.42
CA ARG A 894 -15.72 46.05 17.24
C ARG A 894 -14.67 45.32 18.09
N THR A 895 -14.25 44.15 17.63
CA THR A 895 -13.10 43.42 18.20
C THR A 895 -11.81 44.16 17.87
N LEU A 896 -11.73 44.74 16.68
CA LEU A 896 -10.73 45.73 16.28
C LEU A 896 -11.42 47.02 15.84
N THR A 897 -10.68 48.12 15.89
CA THR A 897 -10.96 49.41 15.29
C THR A 897 -10.16 49.59 14.00
N PRO A 898 -10.51 50.56 13.13
CA PRO A 898 -9.69 50.92 11.97
C PRO A 898 -8.26 51.37 12.35
N GLY A 899 -8.07 51.89 13.56
CA GLY A 899 -6.75 52.28 14.09
C GLY A 899 -5.88 51.07 14.48
N GLU A 900 -6.45 50.05 15.10
CA GLU A 900 -5.74 48.79 15.43
C GLU A 900 -5.36 47.97 14.17
N LEU A 901 -5.91 48.30 12.99
CA LEU A 901 -5.53 47.72 11.69
C LEU A 901 -4.63 48.66 10.85
N ALA A 902 -4.29 49.85 11.33
CA ALA A 902 -3.51 50.82 10.59
C ALA A 902 -2.09 50.29 10.33
N GLY A 903 -1.72 50.14 9.06
CA GLY A 903 -0.42 49.62 8.65
C GLY A 903 -0.36 48.09 8.47
N LEU A 904 -1.47 47.35 8.56
CA LEU A 904 -1.52 45.92 8.23
C LEU A 904 -1.02 45.63 6.81
N GLU A 905 -1.41 46.43 5.81
CA GLU A 905 -0.90 46.32 4.42
C GLU A 905 0.63 46.47 4.37
N ASN A 906 1.18 47.46 5.07
CA ASN A 906 2.63 47.67 5.15
C ASN A 906 3.35 46.54 5.91
N ALA A 907 2.67 45.88 6.86
CA ALA A 907 3.21 44.71 7.55
C ALA A 907 3.20 43.46 6.64
N LEU A 908 2.13 43.27 5.86
CA LEU A 908 2.02 42.20 4.86
C LEU A 908 3.12 42.32 3.80
N GLU A 909 3.35 43.50 3.24
CA GLU A 909 4.40 43.71 2.24
C GLU A 909 5.80 43.39 2.81
N ARG A 910 6.12 43.88 4.01
CA ARG A 910 7.37 43.50 4.70
C ARG A 910 7.46 41.99 4.97
N GLY A 911 6.34 41.31 5.22
CA GLY A 911 6.27 39.86 5.38
C GLY A 911 6.62 39.11 4.08
N TYR A 912 6.09 39.56 2.94
CA TYR A 912 6.46 39.01 1.62
C TYR A 912 7.94 39.29 1.30
N ASP A 913 8.44 40.49 1.59
CA ASP A 913 9.83 40.89 1.32
C ASP A 913 10.85 40.14 2.20
N ARG A 914 10.51 39.82 3.46
CA ARG A 914 11.31 38.96 4.34
C ARG A 914 11.32 37.50 3.89
N LEU A 915 10.19 36.98 3.39
CA LEU A 915 10.08 35.57 3.02
C LEU A 915 10.74 35.26 1.66
N LEU A 916 10.72 36.20 0.72
CA LEU A 916 11.19 35.98 -0.66
C LEU A 916 12.67 35.51 -0.76
N PRO A 917 13.66 36.05 -0.01
CA PRO A 917 15.04 35.56 -0.01
C PRO A 917 15.20 34.09 0.44
N HIS A 918 14.25 33.56 1.21
CA HIS A 918 14.29 32.18 1.71
C HIS A 918 13.52 31.17 0.84
N LEU A 919 12.89 31.62 -0.25
CA LEU A 919 11.95 30.83 -1.05
C LEU A 919 12.48 29.44 -1.45
N ASP A 920 13.71 29.37 -1.98
CA ASP A 920 14.29 28.10 -2.43
C ASP A 920 14.57 27.13 -1.27
N ARG A 921 14.79 27.63 -0.05
CA ARG A 921 14.95 26.80 1.16
C ARG A 921 13.61 26.30 1.67
N VAL A 922 12.58 27.16 1.68
CA VAL A 922 11.21 26.76 2.01
C VAL A 922 10.70 25.73 1.01
N GLU A 923 10.96 25.92 -0.29
CA GLU A 923 10.60 24.95 -1.33
C GLU A 923 11.24 23.58 -1.06
N ARG A 924 12.55 23.51 -0.78
CA ARG A 924 13.23 22.25 -0.44
C ARG A 924 12.71 21.59 0.84
N ALA A 925 12.26 22.37 1.82
CA ALA A 925 11.70 21.83 3.07
C ALA A 925 10.24 21.37 2.93
N PHE A 926 9.51 21.88 1.94
CA PHE A 926 8.08 21.60 1.74
C PHE A 926 7.80 20.59 0.62
N ALA A 927 8.76 20.38 -0.29
CA ALA A 927 8.64 19.46 -1.41
C ALA A 927 8.77 18.00 -0.96
N PHE A 928 7.84 17.17 -1.42
CA PHE A 928 8.03 15.71 -1.50
C PHE A 928 8.93 15.36 -2.70
N PRO A 929 9.56 14.16 -2.75
CA PRO A 929 10.43 13.75 -3.86
C PRO A 929 9.72 13.79 -5.21
N ASP A 930 10.46 14.13 -6.27
CA ASP A 930 9.89 14.28 -7.62
C ASP A 930 9.44 12.94 -8.23
N GLU A 931 9.93 11.81 -7.72
CA GLU A 931 9.44 10.45 -8.06
C GLU A 931 8.06 10.14 -7.45
N ILE A 932 7.61 10.95 -6.49
CA ILE A 932 6.33 10.80 -5.80
C ILE A 932 5.25 11.72 -6.40
N VAL A 933 5.61 12.90 -6.94
CA VAL A 933 4.69 14.01 -7.30
C VAL A 933 4.45 14.17 -8.81
#